data_AF-A0AAV8TKT0-F1
#
_entry.id   AF-A0AAV8TKT0-F1
#
_cell.length_a   1.000
_cell.length_b   1.000
_cell.length_c   1.000
_cell.angle_alpha   90.00
_cell.angle_beta   90.00
_cell.angle_gamma   90.00
#
_symmetry.space_group_name_H-M   'P 1'
#
loop_
_entity.id
_entity.type
_entity.pdbx_description
1 polymer ?
#
loop_
_entity_poly.entity_id
_entity_poly.type
_entity_poly.pdbx_seq_one_letter_code
_entity_poly.pdbx_strand_id
1 'polypeptide(L)'
;MAVEGEIIPAPEEMGEKTVQDMIWELLCDETVKFIIFHGEAGSGKTWTARFMSECAIGEGLFDGALWLYLNKKYNKMSLVQSIASQLSLLCSGDELEDEEYNEEEMNKMEEGEQKEKENELQEKLEQKISELLGRKKYLLILDDEGSKMAQKEIEDILNSFIRPNQRQALRFLVIRRKSDSGEVTGELIELGGLSKPESLSLFETRAKFQVPECLSKAKQDILEKSKDIPAAIIVIAEALRYIAQHSSKEWTLKKAFERACETVDDGVKDIFRCGYDMLPSSELKSCCWYSRQLFEKHGGFHYNELIACWMMEGYLGFTDCIKKGYMKGHRILMEFIDRGMLKIQEDNIVTMEKKALEVTDDRVHGIGSTSNLGLANIYDEGEWNSQENCACRCWKRLSTLLIDGNKLSEGSPDFFHNLKELKVLAVFQPRFRSVPSSLSKMEKLEVLLLRGCEMLDEVQVISNLKSLAVLEISDASSLREIGFNIFDNMTKLRSLNLSRVQIASLDSPTKEHRTLRWLILKECSSLKAVPTLTLFENLEVLDTSGATQLKDISNRNFNSLHKLQLINFSQTQISIFPLVQQLSKLNQIFLCDCECLTRLPGLPHSIQTVDLSGCSHLSEIRKTQKQYELKLLDLSRTLIEKLEKLPFLTRSLCSIILNGCEKITQFPSTSAVEKLEILDLSNAKNLVEFVDQSFSHLMHLRVLNLSNTKIEKVPSLSGLGNLCQLLLAGCLNLFQLPNMDGLGKIEILDISGCKALTGIPTQSFEFFSRLQQLNLSRTSNLKDFDTSFLKNMTSLQIVNLSGVPIKAYPPTAKHLSVSQLLPSTSSVSSQVSTLKLFLKMRRQIFEIHRFHSFPESFGNILKFASCVLFNDTQSLSSLSELGADNTKGMKGCWVDRCQNLQTIIHEEEKEARFGENLEILWISNLPHLETIYKGNLQVLNDPQYKVLQNLKCLFLDCCPKLTNIFTSSLLPENLEVLEIHFCDKLQTVFEHEKPTELSLKKLHSLHLFELPELKSIGCVFPSLKCLKVEQCPMLSEICPPSTQPPVDLEVLKVKSCDKLVTVFGDNSLEHKFHELHSLHLCELPELNSIGGVFPSLKSPKFGGCSKLPKDTLLDLAFLRSCSS
;
A
#
# COMPACT_ATOMS: atom_id res chain seq x y z
N MET A 1 -11.00 -22.26 12.00
CA MET A 1 -11.19 -20.95 12.66
C MET A 1 -12.43 -20.34 12.06
N ALA A 2 -13.50 -20.24 12.83
CA ALA A 2 -14.75 -19.61 12.39
C ALA A 2 -14.48 -18.12 12.16
N VAL A 3 -14.71 -17.66 10.92
CA VAL A 3 -14.97 -16.25 10.68
C VAL A 3 -16.35 -16.02 11.27
N GLU A 4 -16.44 -15.29 12.38
CA GLU A 4 -17.71 -14.71 12.83
C GLU A 4 -18.20 -13.79 11.71
N GLY A 5 -19.02 -14.36 10.82
CA GLY A 5 -19.80 -13.59 9.86
C GLY A 5 -20.85 -12.85 10.67
N GLU A 6 -20.67 -11.55 10.86
CA GLU A 6 -21.73 -10.67 11.35
C GLU A 6 -23.00 -10.92 10.52
N ILE A 7 -24.07 -11.25 11.24
CA ILE A 7 -25.41 -11.59 10.76
C ILE A 7 -25.92 -10.44 9.88
N ILE A 8 -26.28 -10.73 8.63
CA ILE A 8 -27.16 -9.85 7.86
C ILE A 8 -28.53 -9.96 8.54
N PRO A 9 -29.12 -8.88 9.08
CA PRO A 9 -30.43 -8.97 9.70
C PRO A 9 -31.46 -9.41 8.66
N ALA A 10 -32.27 -10.42 9.03
CA ALA A 10 -33.41 -10.85 8.23
C ALA A 10 -34.41 -9.68 8.06
N PRO A 11 -35.05 -9.52 6.89
CA PRO A 11 -36.02 -8.45 6.68
C PRO A 11 -37.24 -8.64 7.59
N GLU A 12 -37.55 -7.65 8.41
CA GLU A 12 -38.87 -7.53 9.04
C GLU A 12 -39.87 -6.92 8.02
N GLU A 13 -40.98 -7.65 7.82
CA GLU A 13 -42.27 -7.24 7.23
C GLU A 13 -42.42 -7.09 5.70
N MET A 14 -43.10 -8.06 5.06
CA MET A 14 -44.45 -7.90 4.45
C MET A 14 -44.83 -9.11 3.54
N GLY A 15 -45.82 -9.91 3.96
CA GLY A 15 -46.82 -10.57 3.10
C GLY A 15 -46.45 -11.69 2.11
N GLU A 16 -45.22 -11.80 1.61
CA GLU A 16 -44.78 -12.86 0.68
C GLU A 16 -43.83 -13.85 1.36
N LYS A 17 -43.95 -15.15 1.06
CA LYS A 17 -42.97 -16.17 1.53
C LYS A 17 -41.59 -15.80 0.98
N THR A 18 -40.61 -15.66 1.86
CA THR A 18 -39.23 -15.38 1.45
C THR A 18 -38.61 -16.61 0.76
N VAL A 19 -37.55 -16.42 -0.01
CA VAL A 19 -36.81 -17.54 -0.62
C VAL A 19 -36.28 -18.49 0.46
N GLN A 20 -35.95 -17.97 1.64
CA GLN A 20 -35.53 -18.78 2.79
C GLN A 20 -36.67 -19.67 3.29
N ASP A 21 -37.91 -19.17 3.37
CA ASP A 21 -39.09 -19.95 3.74
C ASP A 21 -39.34 -21.10 2.75
N MET A 22 -39.20 -20.82 1.45
CA MET A 22 -39.33 -21.84 0.40
C MET A 22 -38.27 -22.94 0.54
N ILE A 23 -37.01 -22.56 0.77
CA ILE A 23 -35.93 -23.53 0.99
C ILE A 23 -36.19 -24.34 2.26
N TRP A 24 -36.66 -23.71 3.33
CA TRP A 24 -36.98 -24.36 4.59
C TRP A 24 -38.06 -25.42 4.42
N GLU A 25 -39.15 -25.10 3.71
CA GLU A 25 -40.22 -26.05 3.40
C GLU A 25 -39.70 -27.27 2.63
N LEU A 26 -38.82 -27.07 1.66
CA LEU A 26 -38.19 -28.15 0.90
C LEU A 26 -37.20 -28.98 1.73
N LEU A 27 -36.54 -28.38 2.72
CA LEU A 27 -35.70 -29.11 3.68
C LEU A 27 -36.56 -29.93 4.66
N CYS A 28 -37.77 -29.49 5.00
CA CYS A 28 -38.70 -30.25 5.84
C CYS A 28 -39.39 -31.40 5.09
N ASP A 29 -39.55 -31.32 3.77
CA ASP A 29 -40.24 -32.34 2.97
C ASP A 29 -39.36 -33.60 2.76
N GLU A 30 -39.72 -34.73 3.39
CA GLU A 30 -38.98 -36.00 3.26
C GLU A 30 -39.03 -36.63 1.85
N THR A 31 -39.91 -36.18 0.97
CA THR A 31 -39.97 -36.64 -0.43
C THR A 31 -38.93 -35.98 -1.33
N VAL A 32 -38.40 -34.82 -0.91
CA VAL A 32 -37.43 -34.04 -1.68
C VAL A 32 -36.00 -34.53 -1.38
N LYS A 33 -35.42 -35.23 -2.37
CA LYS A 33 -34.04 -35.74 -2.28
C LYS A 33 -32.98 -34.73 -2.70
N PHE A 34 -33.29 -33.91 -3.71
CA PHE A 34 -32.37 -32.95 -4.33
C PHE A 34 -32.98 -31.55 -4.35
N ILE A 35 -32.26 -30.60 -3.78
CA ILE A 35 -32.57 -29.17 -3.84
C ILE A 35 -31.45 -28.50 -4.61
N ILE A 36 -31.78 -27.72 -5.64
CA ILE A 36 -30.80 -27.25 -6.62
C ILE A 36 -30.85 -25.73 -6.71
N PHE A 37 -29.80 -25.09 -6.20
CA PHE A 37 -29.64 -23.65 -6.26
C PHE A 37 -28.96 -23.28 -7.57
N HIS A 38 -29.57 -22.43 -8.39
CA HIS A 38 -28.95 -21.90 -9.61
C HIS A 38 -29.05 -20.38 -9.69
N GLY A 39 -28.11 -19.74 -10.39
CA GLY A 39 -28.07 -18.28 -10.47
C GLY A 39 -26.73 -17.75 -10.98
N GLU A 40 -26.63 -16.44 -11.18
CA GLU A 40 -25.40 -15.78 -11.64
C GLU A 40 -24.23 -15.92 -10.65
N ALA A 41 -22.99 -15.83 -11.13
CA ALA A 41 -21.81 -15.84 -10.25
C ALA A 41 -21.86 -14.65 -9.28
N GLY A 42 -21.54 -14.90 -8.01
CA GLY A 42 -21.59 -13.89 -6.95
C GLY A 42 -22.98 -13.65 -6.34
N SER A 43 -24.04 -14.34 -6.78
CA SER A 43 -25.42 -14.15 -6.28
C SER A 43 -25.71 -14.66 -4.85
N GLY A 44 -24.71 -15.22 -4.16
CA GLY A 44 -24.86 -15.67 -2.77
C GLY A 44 -25.26 -17.14 -2.57
N LYS A 45 -25.36 -17.96 -3.62
CA LYS A 45 -25.76 -19.38 -3.52
C LYS A 45 -25.04 -20.18 -2.43
N THR A 46 -23.70 -20.14 -2.40
CA THR A 46 -22.86 -20.80 -1.39
C THR A 46 -23.17 -20.30 0.02
N TRP A 47 -23.41 -19.00 0.17
CA TRP A 47 -23.78 -18.41 1.45
C TRP A 47 -25.16 -18.88 1.90
N THR A 48 -26.16 -18.86 1.01
CA THR A 48 -27.52 -19.35 1.29
C THR A 48 -27.49 -20.83 1.68
N ALA A 49 -26.69 -21.66 1.00
CA ALA A 49 -26.54 -23.07 1.34
C ALA A 49 -25.92 -23.27 2.73
N ARG A 50 -24.88 -22.50 3.09
CA ARG A 50 -24.30 -22.52 4.45
C ARG A 50 -25.31 -22.11 5.50
N PHE A 51 -25.93 -20.94 5.33
CA PHE A 51 -26.92 -20.41 6.26
C PHE A 51 -28.07 -21.39 6.49
N MET A 52 -28.67 -21.91 5.41
CA MET A 52 -29.78 -22.86 5.52
C MET A 52 -29.34 -24.19 6.14
N SER A 53 -28.11 -24.64 5.90
CA SER A 53 -27.57 -25.83 6.55
C SER A 53 -27.37 -25.65 8.05
N GLU A 54 -26.86 -24.49 8.48
CA GLU A 54 -26.65 -24.16 9.90
C GLU A 54 -28.00 -24.06 10.63
N CYS A 55 -28.98 -23.37 10.05
CA CYS A 55 -30.34 -23.30 10.59
C CYS A 55 -30.98 -24.68 10.70
N ALA A 56 -30.84 -25.52 9.66
CA ALA A 56 -31.42 -26.85 9.65
C ALA A 56 -30.77 -27.79 10.68
N ILE A 57 -29.48 -27.63 10.95
CA ILE A 57 -28.78 -28.35 12.03
C ILE A 57 -29.22 -27.82 13.40
N GLY A 58 -29.29 -26.50 13.57
CA GLY A 58 -29.67 -25.84 14.82
C GLY A 58 -31.08 -26.21 15.30
N GLU A 59 -32.02 -26.34 14.36
CA GLU A 59 -33.40 -26.77 14.63
C GLU A 59 -33.55 -28.31 14.69
N GLY A 60 -32.46 -29.07 14.55
CA GLY A 60 -32.46 -30.53 14.67
C GLY A 60 -33.07 -31.29 13.49
N LEU A 61 -33.21 -30.65 12.33
CA LEU A 61 -33.69 -31.30 11.10
C LEU A 61 -32.63 -32.25 10.51
N PHE A 62 -31.34 -31.90 10.67
CA PHE A 62 -30.19 -32.73 10.35
C PHE A 62 -29.20 -32.75 11.52
N ASP A 63 -28.47 -33.84 11.68
CA ASP A 63 -27.42 -34.00 12.69
C ASP A 63 -26.08 -33.35 12.28
N GLY A 64 -25.93 -33.01 11.00
CA GLY A 64 -24.74 -32.36 10.46
C GLY A 64 -24.85 -32.10 8.95
N ALA A 65 -23.88 -31.35 8.42
CA ALA A 65 -23.72 -31.12 6.99
C ALA A 65 -22.33 -31.57 6.54
N LEU A 66 -22.27 -32.12 5.32
CA LEU A 66 -21.04 -32.50 4.64
C LEU A 66 -20.90 -31.66 3.39
N TRP A 67 -19.76 -31.00 3.20
CA TRP A 67 -19.54 -30.08 2.08
C TRP A 67 -18.52 -30.63 1.10
N LEU A 68 -18.89 -30.76 -0.18
CA LEU A 68 -18.00 -31.24 -1.24
C LEU A 68 -17.95 -30.23 -2.39
N TYR A 69 -16.74 -29.88 -2.81
CA TYR A 69 -16.52 -28.95 -3.92
C TYR A 69 -16.29 -29.69 -5.23
N LEU A 70 -17.09 -29.40 -6.27
CA LEU A 70 -17.04 -30.09 -7.56
C LEU A 70 -15.89 -29.62 -8.48
N ASN A 71 -15.17 -28.57 -8.08
CA ASN A 71 -13.96 -28.09 -8.75
C ASN A 71 -12.71 -28.95 -8.45
N LYS A 72 -12.82 -29.94 -7.55
CA LYS A 72 -11.80 -30.95 -7.22
C LYS A 72 -12.19 -32.30 -7.82
N LYS A 73 -11.18 -33.08 -8.27
CA LYS A 73 -11.38 -34.45 -8.76
C LYS A 73 -11.16 -35.43 -7.61
N TYR A 74 -12.20 -36.17 -7.22
CA TYR A 74 -12.09 -37.17 -6.17
C TYR A 74 -11.89 -38.57 -6.75
N ASN A 75 -10.95 -39.32 -6.18
CA ASN A 75 -10.97 -40.78 -6.22
C ASN A 75 -11.60 -41.31 -4.90
N LYS A 76 -11.87 -42.62 -4.83
CA LYS A 76 -12.53 -43.25 -3.68
C LYS A 76 -11.84 -42.89 -2.34
N MET A 77 -10.52 -43.06 -2.26
CA MET A 77 -9.73 -42.75 -1.06
C MET A 77 -9.82 -41.28 -0.67
N SER A 78 -9.62 -40.36 -1.62
CA SER A 78 -9.63 -38.91 -1.33
C SER A 78 -11.03 -38.41 -0.90
N LEU A 79 -12.10 -39.02 -1.40
CA LEU A 79 -13.46 -38.70 -0.96
C LEU A 79 -13.72 -39.21 0.46
N VAL A 80 -13.31 -40.45 0.75
CA VAL A 80 -13.40 -41.05 2.09
C VAL A 80 -12.64 -40.21 3.11
N GLN A 81 -11.41 -39.78 2.79
CA GLN A 81 -10.60 -38.92 3.66
C GLN A 81 -11.26 -37.55 3.89
N SER A 82 -11.80 -36.91 2.84
CA SER A 82 -12.51 -35.64 2.95
C SER A 82 -13.70 -35.72 3.89
N ILE A 83 -14.52 -36.77 3.75
CA ILE A 83 -15.70 -37.00 4.60
C ILE A 83 -15.27 -37.36 6.04
N ALA A 84 -14.26 -38.22 6.18
CA ALA A 84 -13.73 -38.59 7.49
C ALA A 84 -13.16 -37.38 8.26
N SER A 85 -12.52 -36.45 7.56
CA SER A 85 -12.03 -35.18 8.12
C SER A 85 -13.17 -34.34 8.67
N GLN A 86 -14.22 -34.12 7.87
CA GLN A 86 -15.40 -33.34 8.28
C GLN A 86 -16.17 -33.99 9.44
N LEU A 87 -16.19 -35.32 9.51
CA LEU A 87 -16.76 -36.09 10.62
C LEU A 87 -15.83 -36.20 11.84
N SER A 88 -14.64 -35.56 11.81
CA SER A 88 -13.63 -35.64 12.87
C SER A 88 -13.15 -37.06 13.20
N LEU A 89 -13.23 -37.98 12.24
CA LEU A 89 -12.76 -39.37 12.38
C LEU A 89 -11.23 -39.51 12.27
N LEU A 90 -10.53 -38.44 11.88
CA LEU A 90 -9.10 -38.44 11.55
C LEU A 90 -8.18 -37.82 12.63
N CYS A 91 -8.68 -37.39 13.81
CA CYS A 91 -7.83 -36.78 14.85
C CYS A 91 -8.24 -37.09 16.30
N SER A 92 -7.57 -38.07 16.90
CA SER A 92 -6.79 -37.90 18.14
C SER A 92 -5.80 -39.08 18.20
N GLY A 93 -4.52 -38.77 18.43
CA GLY A 93 -3.43 -39.74 18.48
C GLY A 93 -3.46 -40.67 19.70
N ASP A 94 -4.63 -40.96 20.25
CA ASP A 94 -4.79 -41.79 21.45
C ASP A 94 -5.68 -43.04 21.22
N GLU A 95 -6.41 -43.15 20.10
CA GLU A 95 -7.32 -44.32 19.84
C GLU A 95 -6.87 -45.25 18.69
N LEU A 96 -5.76 -44.94 18.01
CA LEU A 96 -5.14 -45.83 17.01
C LEU A 96 -3.78 -46.39 17.47
N GLU A 97 -3.35 -46.09 18.70
CA GLU A 97 -2.08 -46.58 19.26
C GLU A 97 -2.17 -48.00 19.85
N ASP A 98 -3.38 -48.54 20.08
CA ASP A 98 -3.52 -49.84 20.76
C ASP A 98 -3.39 -51.07 19.83
N GLU A 99 -3.22 -50.90 18.52
CA GLU A 99 -2.78 -51.98 17.61
C GLU A 99 -1.75 -51.47 16.57
N GLU A 100 -0.47 -51.47 16.95
CA GLU A 100 0.72 -51.48 16.06
C GLU A 100 0.77 -50.47 14.88
N TYR A 101 0.50 -49.17 15.12
CA TYR A 101 0.81 -48.09 14.17
C TYR A 101 2.23 -47.53 14.36
N ASN A 102 3.25 -48.39 14.22
CA ASN A 102 4.65 -47.96 14.34
C ASN A 102 5.22 -47.59 12.94
N GLU A 103 5.34 -46.29 12.66
CA GLU A 103 5.82 -45.77 11.36
C GLU A 103 7.22 -46.30 10.95
N GLU A 104 8.04 -46.71 11.92
CA GLU A 104 9.36 -47.29 11.66
C GLU A 104 9.30 -48.72 11.10
N GLU A 105 8.23 -49.49 11.36
CA GLU A 105 8.03 -50.84 10.83
C GLU A 105 7.38 -50.83 9.45
N MET A 106 6.40 -49.95 9.22
CA MET A 106 5.81 -49.69 7.90
C MET A 106 6.85 -49.37 6.83
N ASN A 107 7.92 -48.66 7.21
CA ASN A 107 9.00 -48.27 6.33
C ASN A 107 9.98 -49.42 5.98
N LYS A 108 9.86 -50.57 6.64
CA LYS A 108 10.65 -51.80 6.37
C LYS A 108 9.84 -52.86 5.61
N MET A 109 8.53 -52.68 5.47
CA MET A 109 7.61 -53.57 4.76
C MET A 109 7.71 -53.40 3.24
N GLU A 110 7.43 -54.47 2.49
CA GLU A 110 7.43 -54.43 1.03
C GLU A 110 6.24 -53.60 0.50
N GLU A 111 6.34 -53.01 -0.71
CA GLU A 111 5.29 -52.15 -1.31
C GLU A 111 3.90 -52.82 -1.36
N GLY A 112 3.85 -54.16 -1.45
CA GLY A 112 2.60 -54.92 -1.40
C GLY A 112 1.91 -54.87 -0.04
N GLU A 113 2.66 -55.00 1.05
CA GLU A 113 2.15 -55.01 2.43
C GLU A 113 1.70 -53.61 2.88
N GLN A 114 2.40 -52.56 2.43
CA GLN A 114 1.97 -51.17 2.66
C GLN A 114 0.61 -50.88 2.01
N LYS A 115 0.40 -51.39 0.81
CA LYS A 115 -0.84 -51.21 0.06
C LYS A 115 -2.00 -51.99 0.69
N GLU A 116 -1.75 -53.17 1.25
CA GLU A 116 -2.73 -53.90 2.05
C GLU A 116 -3.14 -53.13 3.31
N LYS A 117 -2.18 -52.55 4.05
CA LYS A 117 -2.49 -51.74 5.23
C LYS A 117 -3.23 -50.43 4.90
N GLU A 118 -2.88 -49.74 3.80
CA GLU A 118 -3.63 -48.56 3.33
C GLU A 118 -5.07 -48.94 2.94
N ASN A 119 -5.27 -50.09 2.29
CA ASN A 119 -6.61 -50.60 1.97
C ASN A 119 -7.39 -50.97 3.23
N GLU A 120 -6.75 -51.60 4.22
CA GLU A 120 -7.38 -51.95 5.50
C GLU A 120 -7.81 -50.69 6.27
N LEU A 121 -6.97 -49.65 6.31
CA LEU A 121 -7.32 -48.36 6.90
C LEU A 121 -8.50 -47.70 6.14
N GLN A 122 -8.49 -47.75 4.81
CA GLN A 122 -9.58 -47.25 3.99
C GLN A 122 -10.89 -47.98 4.31
N GLU A 123 -10.88 -49.31 4.38
CA GLU A 123 -12.06 -50.12 4.72
C GLU A 123 -12.57 -49.81 6.14
N LYS A 124 -11.67 -49.64 7.12
CA LYS A 124 -12.04 -49.22 8.49
C LYS A 124 -12.72 -47.85 8.50
N LEU A 125 -12.19 -46.88 7.76
CA LEU A 125 -12.80 -45.55 7.62
C LEU A 125 -14.15 -45.61 6.90
N GLU A 126 -14.25 -46.37 5.80
CA GLU A 126 -15.49 -46.60 5.07
C GLU A 126 -16.58 -47.18 5.98
N GLN A 127 -16.23 -48.17 6.81
CA GLN A 127 -17.17 -48.74 7.80
C GLN A 127 -17.62 -47.71 8.83
N LYS A 128 -16.69 -46.95 9.43
CA LYS A 128 -17.03 -45.91 10.42
C LYS A 128 -17.93 -44.83 9.82
N ILE A 129 -17.65 -44.38 8.60
CA ILE A 129 -18.48 -43.41 7.87
C ILE A 129 -19.87 -44.00 7.63
N SER A 130 -19.96 -45.24 7.10
CA SER A 130 -21.25 -45.90 6.84
C SER A 130 -22.07 -46.09 8.12
N GLU A 131 -21.43 -46.36 9.25
CA GLU A 131 -22.10 -46.52 10.53
C GLU A 131 -22.64 -45.19 11.07
N LEU A 132 -21.87 -44.10 10.98
CA LEU A 132 -22.30 -42.76 11.37
C LEU A 132 -23.44 -42.23 10.50
N LEU A 133 -23.31 -42.37 9.17
CA LEU A 133 -24.35 -41.96 8.22
C LEU A 133 -25.62 -42.81 8.34
N GLY A 134 -25.53 -44.01 8.94
CA GLY A 134 -26.68 -44.88 9.19
C GLY A 134 -27.48 -44.57 10.45
N ARG A 135 -26.93 -43.78 11.38
CA ARG A 135 -27.57 -43.46 12.67
C ARG A 135 -28.15 -42.04 12.72
N LYS A 136 -27.76 -41.18 11.78
CA LYS A 136 -27.95 -39.73 11.79
C LYS A 136 -28.33 -39.23 10.40
N LYS A 137 -29.13 -38.16 10.32
CA LYS A 137 -29.51 -37.49 9.07
C LYS A 137 -28.46 -36.44 8.72
N TYR A 138 -27.92 -36.47 7.50
CA TYR A 138 -26.91 -35.50 7.04
C TYR A 138 -27.36 -34.78 5.77
N LEU A 139 -27.01 -33.50 5.68
CA LEU A 139 -27.16 -32.70 4.47
C LEU A 139 -25.84 -32.68 3.69
N LEU A 140 -25.81 -33.26 2.48
CA LEU A 140 -24.65 -33.23 1.60
C LEU A 140 -24.76 -32.05 0.62
N ILE A 141 -23.79 -31.14 0.69
CA ILE A 141 -23.75 -29.92 -0.11
C ILE A 141 -22.70 -30.09 -1.22
N LEU A 142 -23.13 -29.99 -2.47
CA LEU A 142 -22.28 -30.11 -3.65
C LEU A 142 -22.12 -28.74 -4.33
N ASP A 143 -20.94 -28.12 -4.22
CA ASP A 143 -20.70 -26.75 -4.70
C ASP A 143 -20.01 -26.70 -6.09
N ASP A 144 -20.71 -26.23 -7.13
CA ASP A 144 -20.20 -26.06 -8.51
C ASP A 144 -19.71 -24.62 -8.83
N GLU A 145 -18.55 -24.25 -8.28
CA GLU A 145 -17.84 -23.03 -8.71
C GLU A 145 -17.01 -23.22 -10.02
N GLY A 146 -16.99 -24.42 -10.65
CA GLY A 146 -16.14 -24.71 -11.83
C GLY A 146 -15.90 -26.19 -12.15
N SER A 147 -16.93 -27.02 -12.22
CA SER A 147 -16.86 -28.48 -12.12
C SER A 147 -15.78 -29.19 -12.98
N LYS A 148 -14.89 -29.90 -12.29
CA LYS A 148 -13.99 -30.95 -12.84
C LYS A 148 -14.58 -32.35 -12.71
N MET A 149 -15.66 -32.50 -11.94
CA MET A 149 -16.33 -33.76 -11.63
C MET A 149 -17.86 -33.57 -11.62
N ALA A 150 -18.61 -34.53 -12.15
CA ALA A 150 -20.08 -34.47 -12.17
C ALA A 150 -20.69 -34.99 -10.85
N GLN A 151 -21.89 -34.48 -10.51
CA GLN A 151 -22.68 -34.94 -9.36
C GLN A 151 -22.85 -36.46 -9.32
N LYS A 152 -23.17 -37.07 -10.48
CA LYS A 152 -23.41 -38.52 -10.58
C LYS A 152 -22.16 -39.34 -10.22
N GLU A 153 -20.97 -38.84 -10.53
CA GLU A 153 -19.72 -39.52 -10.19
C GLU A 153 -19.50 -39.54 -8.68
N ILE A 154 -19.82 -38.47 -7.96
CA ILE A 154 -19.75 -38.44 -6.49
C ILE A 154 -20.78 -39.39 -5.89
N GLU A 155 -22.00 -39.38 -6.40
CA GLU A 155 -23.05 -40.32 -5.98
C GLU A 155 -22.61 -41.77 -6.20
N ASP A 156 -22.01 -42.09 -7.35
CA ASP A 156 -21.53 -43.45 -7.66
C ASP A 156 -20.42 -43.89 -6.70
N ILE A 157 -19.48 -43.00 -6.36
CA ILE A 157 -18.43 -43.30 -5.39
C ILE A 157 -19.03 -43.50 -3.99
N LEU A 158 -19.92 -42.62 -3.52
CA LEU A 158 -20.61 -42.76 -2.23
C LEU A 158 -21.42 -44.07 -2.16
N ASN A 159 -22.13 -44.40 -3.24
CA ASN A 159 -22.93 -45.62 -3.34
C ASN A 159 -22.11 -46.91 -3.28
N SER A 160 -20.80 -46.83 -3.55
CA SER A 160 -19.90 -47.99 -3.50
C SER A 160 -19.59 -48.47 -2.08
N PHE A 161 -19.74 -47.62 -1.06
CA PHE A 161 -19.45 -47.97 0.34
C PHE A 161 -20.58 -47.64 1.33
N ILE A 162 -21.67 -46.97 0.91
CA ILE A 162 -22.86 -46.71 1.75
C ILE A 162 -24.01 -47.66 1.39
N ARG A 163 -24.57 -48.34 2.41
CA ARG A 163 -25.64 -49.35 2.24
C ARG A 163 -26.99 -48.72 1.82
N PRO A 164 -27.81 -49.40 0.98
CA PRO A 164 -29.08 -48.87 0.47
C PRO A 164 -30.06 -48.33 1.53
N ASN A 165 -30.22 -49.04 2.66
CA ASN A 165 -31.14 -48.65 3.72
C ASN A 165 -30.70 -47.40 4.49
N GLN A 166 -29.41 -47.04 4.43
CA GLN A 166 -28.85 -45.84 5.06
C GLN A 166 -28.89 -44.61 4.14
N ARG A 167 -29.21 -44.80 2.84
CA ARG A 167 -29.26 -43.72 1.84
C ARG A 167 -30.45 -42.79 2.02
N GLN A 168 -31.48 -43.21 2.74
CA GLN A 168 -32.64 -42.38 3.08
C GLN A 168 -32.31 -41.25 4.08
N ALA A 169 -31.17 -41.35 4.77
CA ALA A 169 -30.71 -40.36 5.74
C ALA A 169 -29.86 -39.23 5.10
N LEU A 170 -29.54 -39.30 3.81
CA LEU A 170 -28.75 -38.31 3.08
C LEU A 170 -29.63 -37.45 2.18
N ARG A 171 -29.62 -36.14 2.40
CA ARG A 171 -30.25 -35.16 1.52
C ARG A 171 -29.21 -34.36 0.75
N PHE A 172 -29.49 -34.02 -0.51
CA PHE A 172 -28.54 -33.34 -1.38
C PHE A 172 -28.97 -31.91 -1.65
N LEU A 173 -28.06 -30.97 -1.40
CA LEU A 173 -28.17 -29.58 -1.83
C LEU A 173 -27.08 -29.33 -2.88
N VAL A 174 -27.48 -29.04 -4.12
CA VAL A 174 -26.55 -28.85 -5.24
C VAL A 174 -26.55 -27.39 -5.66
N ILE A 175 -25.37 -26.77 -5.71
CA ILE A 175 -25.21 -25.40 -6.17
C ILE A 175 -24.70 -25.44 -7.61
N ARG A 176 -25.40 -24.79 -8.54
CA ARG A 176 -25.09 -24.73 -9.98
C ARG A 176 -25.11 -23.31 -10.53
N ARG A 177 -24.59 -23.15 -11.74
CA ARG A 177 -24.61 -21.88 -12.49
C ARG A 177 -25.75 -21.87 -13.51
N LYS A 178 -26.26 -20.66 -13.81
CA LYS A 178 -27.35 -20.45 -14.78
C LYS A 178 -27.03 -20.93 -16.20
N SER A 179 -25.75 -21.09 -16.56
CA SER A 179 -25.29 -21.57 -17.87
C SER A 179 -25.27 -23.09 -18.04
N ASP A 180 -25.36 -23.86 -16.95
CA ASP A 180 -25.17 -25.31 -16.96
C ASP A 180 -26.53 -26.03 -17.04
N SER A 181 -27.16 -25.96 -18.21
CA SER A 181 -28.50 -26.49 -18.51
C SER A 181 -28.53 -28.02 -18.75
N GLY A 182 -27.87 -28.80 -17.90
CA GLY A 182 -28.01 -30.27 -17.92
C GLY A 182 -29.40 -30.71 -17.45
N GLU A 183 -29.85 -31.91 -17.83
CA GLU A 183 -31.05 -32.53 -17.24
C GLU A 183 -30.88 -32.63 -15.71
N VAL A 184 -31.84 -32.06 -14.99
CA VAL A 184 -31.80 -31.94 -13.53
C VAL A 184 -32.97 -32.73 -12.94
N THR A 185 -32.64 -33.68 -12.06
CA THR A 185 -33.60 -34.37 -11.20
C THR A 185 -33.60 -33.71 -9.81
N GLY A 186 -34.56 -32.85 -9.51
CA GLY A 186 -34.68 -32.17 -8.21
C GLY A 186 -35.48 -30.88 -8.28
N GLU A 187 -35.76 -30.28 -7.11
CA GLU A 187 -36.47 -29.01 -6.99
C GLU A 187 -35.50 -27.84 -7.23
N LEU A 188 -35.86 -26.97 -8.19
CA LEU A 188 -34.99 -25.92 -8.69
C LEU A 188 -35.32 -24.56 -8.06
N ILE A 189 -34.31 -23.89 -7.48
CA ILE A 189 -34.45 -22.59 -6.84
C ILE A 189 -33.51 -21.59 -7.50
N GLU A 190 -34.08 -20.56 -8.13
CA GLU A 190 -33.30 -19.47 -8.72
C GLU A 190 -32.93 -18.43 -7.67
N LEU A 191 -31.62 -18.24 -7.45
CA LEU A 191 -31.06 -17.20 -6.59
C LEU A 191 -30.56 -16.04 -7.45
N GLY A 192 -31.37 -14.99 -7.51
CA GLY A 192 -31.09 -13.72 -8.21
C GLY A 192 -30.25 -12.73 -7.41
N GLY A 193 -30.20 -11.48 -7.89
CA GLY A 193 -29.67 -10.36 -7.10
C GLY A 193 -30.54 -10.06 -5.89
N LEU A 194 -29.96 -9.38 -4.91
CA LEU A 194 -30.67 -8.97 -3.69
C LEU A 194 -31.79 -7.98 -4.02
N SER A 195 -32.81 -7.89 -3.15
CA SER A 195 -33.74 -6.78 -3.22
C SER A 195 -33.03 -5.46 -2.91
N LYS A 196 -33.55 -4.33 -3.38
CA LYS A 196 -32.93 -3.01 -3.13
C LYS A 196 -32.67 -2.71 -1.63
N PRO A 197 -33.60 -3.02 -0.70
CA PRO A 197 -33.34 -2.86 0.73
C PRO A 197 -32.20 -3.74 1.25
N GLU A 198 -32.11 -4.99 0.78
CA GLU A 198 -31.06 -5.93 1.16
C GLU A 198 -29.69 -5.52 0.58
N SER A 199 -29.64 -5.07 -0.68
CA SER A 199 -28.43 -4.50 -1.32
C SER A 199 -27.90 -3.31 -0.52
N LEU A 200 -28.80 -2.42 -0.10
CA LEU A 200 -28.47 -1.24 0.71
C LEU A 200 -27.91 -1.65 2.08
N SER A 201 -28.60 -2.56 2.76
CA SER A 201 -28.20 -3.09 4.07
C SER A 201 -26.83 -3.79 4.01
N LEU A 202 -26.60 -4.63 3.00
CA LEU A 202 -25.32 -5.30 2.79
C LEU A 202 -24.19 -4.31 2.57
N PHE A 203 -24.40 -3.30 1.72
CA PHE A 203 -23.41 -2.26 1.48
C PHE A 203 -23.06 -1.50 2.76
N GLU A 204 -24.06 -1.08 3.55
CA GLU A 204 -23.84 -0.35 4.81
C GLU A 204 -23.08 -1.19 5.84
N THR A 205 -23.49 -2.45 5.98
CA THR A 205 -22.87 -3.42 6.89
C THR A 205 -21.40 -3.65 6.55
N ARG A 206 -21.06 -3.72 5.26
CA ARG A 206 -19.69 -3.95 4.79
C ARG A 206 -18.84 -2.69 4.76
N ALA A 207 -19.42 -1.56 4.41
CA ALA A 207 -18.73 -0.28 4.39
C ALA A 207 -18.26 0.12 5.80
N LYS A 208 -19.05 -0.17 6.86
CA LYS A 208 -18.73 0.16 8.27
C LYS A 208 -18.35 1.63 8.50
N PHE A 209 -18.84 2.54 7.66
CA PHE A 209 -18.77 3.98 7.85
C PHE A 209 -20.07 4.62 7.37
N GLN A 210 -20.43 5.76 7.96
CA GLN A 210 -21.60 6.50 7.52
C GLN A 210 -21.27 7.20 6.20
N VAL A 211 -21.96 6.80 5.12
CA VAL A 211 -21.83 7.47 3.83
C VAL A 211 -22.31 8.91 3.99
N PRO A 212 -21.46 9.92 3.72
CA PRO A 212 -21.88 11.31 3.75
C PRO A 212 -23.12 11.54 2.90
N GLU A 213 -24.06 12.34 3.37
CA GLU A 213 -25.33 12.59 2.68
C GLU A 213 -25.14 13.08 1.23
N CYS A 214 -24.05 13.82 0.98
CA CYS A 214 -23.64 14.29 -0.35
C CYS A 214 -23.25 13.17 -1.33
N LEU A 215 -22.96 11.96 -0.85
CA LEU A 215 -22.62 10.77 -1.66
C LEU A 215 -23.76 9.75 -1.74
N SER A 216 -24.94 10.06 -1.18
CA SER A 216 -26.12 9.19 -1.22
C SER A 216 -26.52 8.78 -2.64
N LYS A 217 -26.48 9.72 -3.59
CA LYS A 217 -26.75 9.44 -5.01
C LYS A 217 -25.68 8.53 -5.63
N ALA A 218 -24.41 8.81 -5.38
CA ALA A 218 -23.31 7.98 -5.88
C ALA A 218 -23.40 6.54 -5.33
N LYS A 219 -23.79 6.39 -4.06
CA LYS A 219 -24.08 5.09 -3.46
C LYS A 219 -25.20 4.36 -4.20
N GLN A 220 -26.31 5.02 -4.53
CA GLN A 220 -27.40 4.42 -5.31
C GLN A 220 -26.91 3.99 -6.70
N ASP A 221 -26.17 4.85 -7.40
CA ASP A 221 -25.62 4.54 -8.73
C ASP A 221 -24.67 3.31 -8.69
N ILE A 222 -23.86 3.17 -7.63
CA ILE A 222 -22.98 2.01 -7.42
C ILE A 222 -23.81 0.73 -7.23
N LEU A 223 -24.88 0.79 -6.42
CA LEU A 223 -25.76 -0.36 -6.18
C LEU A 223 -26.47 -0.79 -7.48
N GLU A 224 -26.98 0.15 -8.26
CA GLU A 224 -27.60 -0.14 -9.55
C GLU A 224 -26.61 -0.81 -10.53
N LYS A 225 -25.37 -0.33 -10.58
CA LYS A 225 -24.31 -0.90 -11.42
C LYS A 225 -23.85 -2.28 -10.98
N SER A 226 -23.91 -2.55 -9.68
CA SER A 226 -23.65 -3.88 -9.14
C SER A 226 -24.69 -4.93 -9.57
N LYS A 227 -25.80 -4.50 -10.19
CA LYS A 227 -26.97 -5.33 -10.55
C LYS A 227 -27.49 -6.14 -9.36
N ASP A 228 -27.38 -5.55 -8.17
CA ASP A 228 -27.74 -6.17 -6.89
C ASP A 228 -26.99 -7.48 -6.60
N ILE A 229 -25.81 -7.71 -7.20
CA ILE A 229 -24.99 -8.90 -6.97
C ILE A 229 -24.19 -8.72 -5.66
N PRO A 230 -24.39 -9.56 -4.62
CA PRO A 230 -23.70 -9.46 -3.34
C PRO A 230 -22.18 -9.34 -3.45
N ALA A 231 -21.55 -10.16 -4.28
CA ALA A 231 -20.09 -10.15 -4.44
C ALA A 231 -19.56 -8.81 -4.98
N ALA A 232 -20.25 -8.20 -5.94
CA ALA A 232 -19.87 -6.90 -6.48
C ALA A 232 -20.06 -5.78 -5.43
N ILE A 233 -21.15 -5.84 -4.66
CA ILE A 233 -21.43 -4.92 -3.55
C ILE A 233 -20.34 -5.01 -2.48
N ILE A 234 -19.96 -6.23 -2.07
CA ILE A 234 -18.91 -6.45 -1.06
C ILE A 234 -17.57 -5.89 -1.54
N VAL A 235 -17.14 -6.20 -2.78
CA VAL A 235 -15.86 -5.73 -3.33
C VAL A 235 -15.76 -4.21 -3.31
N ILE A 236 -16.81 -3.52 -3.77
CA ILE A 236 -16.77 -2.06 -3.80
C ILE A 236 -16.93 -1.44 -2.41
N ALA A 237 -17.79 -1.99 -1.55
CA ALA A 237 -18.00 -1.49 -0.19
C ALA A 237 -16.72 -1.62 0.65
N GLU A 238 -16.01 -2.74 0.57
CA GLU A 238 -14.78 -2.97 1.33
C GLU A 238 -13.58 -2.19 0.75
N ALA A 239 -13.52 -1.99 -0.58
CA ALA A 239 -12.56 -1.07 -1.19
C ALA A 239 -12.78 0.38 -0.70
N LEU A 240 -14.03 0.84 -0.65
CA LEU A 240 -14.41 2.15 -0.12
C LEU A 240 -14.14 2.25 1.37
N ARG A 241 -14.39 1.19 2.15
CA ARG A 241 -14.08 1.12 3.59
C ARG A 241 -12.59 1.27 3.84
N TYR A 242 -11.76 0.54 3.11
CA TYR A 242 -10.31 0.67 3.22
C TYR A 242 -9.89 2.13 3.01
N ILE A 243 -10.41 2.76 1.96
CA ILE A 243 -10.16 4.17 1.66
C ILE A 243 -10.68 5.05 2.80
N ALA A 244 -11.88 4.83 3.34
CA ALA A 244 -12.40 5.60 4.46
C ALA A 244 -11.54 5.46 5.73
N GLN A 245 -10.97 4.28 5.99
CA GLN A 245 -10.14 4.01 7.18
C GLN A 245 -8.71 4.55 7.05
N HIS A 246 -8.13 4.50 5.84
CA HIS A 246 -6.72 4.82 5.61
C HIS A 246 -6.51 6.17 4.92
N SER A 247 -7.52 6.68 4.23
CA SER A 247 -7.53 8.05 3.71
C SER A 247 -8.14 8.95 4.76
N SER A 248 -7.32 9.87 5.26
CA SER A 248 -7.77 10.87 6.22
C SER A 248 -8.44 12.09 5.56
N LYS A 249 -8.66 12.00 4.24
CA LYS A 249 -9.20 13.04 3.36
C LYS A 249 -10.54 12.57 2.81
N GLU A 250 -11.64 13.18 3.26
CA GLU A 250 -13.02 12.88 2.81
C GLU A 250 -13.16 12.91 1.28
N TRP A 251 -12.35 13.72 0.59
CA TRP A 251 -12.28 13.73 -0.86
C TRP A 251 -11.78 12.42 -1.49
N THR A 252 -10.81 11.73 -0.91
CA THR A 252 -10.31 10.47 -1.49
C THR A 252 -11.43 9.42 -1.53
N LEU A 253 -12.27 9.41 -0.50
CA LEU A 253 -13.49 8.61 -0.47
C LEU A 253 -14.49 9.08 -1.54
N LYS A 254 -14.80 10.38 -1.62
CA LYS A 254 -15.65 10.94 -2.68
C LYS A 254 -15.17 10.57 -4.09
N LYS A 255 -13.86 10.66 -4.37
CA LYS A 255 -13.25 10.27 -5.64
C LYS A 255 -13.43 8.78 -5.93
N ALA A 256 -13.30 7.94 -4.91
CA ALA A 256 -13.50 6.51 -5.05
C ALA A 256 -14.97 6.19 -5.40
N PHE A 257 -15.92 6.87 -4.76
CA PHE A 257 -17.34 6.80 -5.12
C PHE A 257 -17.56 7.27 -6.57
N GLU A 258 -17.07 8.45 -6.94
CA GLU A 258 -17.19 8.98 -8.30
C GLU A 258 -16.57 8.05 -9.36
N ARG A 259 -15.39 7.47 -9.07
CA ARG A 259 -14.73 6.49 -9.95
C ARG A 259 -15.60 5.25 -10.15
N ALA A 260 -16.23 4.74 -9.10
CA ALA A 260 -17.16 3.61 -9.20
C ALA A 260 -18.42 3.96 -10.01
N CYS A 261 -18.85 5.22 -9.99
CA CYS A 261 -19.99 5.71 -10.78
C CYS A 261 -19.67 5.98 -12.26
N GLU A 262 -18.40 6.11 -12.68
CA GLU A 262 -18.04 6.55 -14.05
C GLU A 262 -17.93 5.43 -15.10
N THR A 263 -18.24 4.19 -14.75
CA THR A 263 -18.12 3.01 -15.63
C THR A 263 -19.15 3.00 -16.77
N VAL A 264 -18.76 2.58 -17.99
CA VAL A 264 -19.51 2.89 -19.23
C VAL A 264 -20.09 1.65 -19.97
N ASP A 265 -19.62 0.41 -19.73
CA ASP A 265 -19.96 -0.71 -20.66
C ASP A 265 -20.52 -1.99 -19.99
N ASP A 266 -20.02 -2.45 -18.84
CA ASP A 266 -20.49 -3.69 -18.19
C ASP A 266 -20.47 -3.54 -16.66
N GLY A 267 -21.59 -3.06 -16.10
CA GLY A 267 -21.70 -2.58 -14.72
C GLY A 267 -21.06 -3.48 -13.65
N VAL A 268 -21.16 -4.80 -13.77
CA VAL A 268 -20.58 -5.73 -12.77
C VAL A 268 -19.08 -5.88 -12.95
N LYS A 269 -18.61 -6.14 -14.18
CA LYS A 269 -17.17 -6.29 -14.45
C LYS A 269 -16.41 -5.02 -14.15
N ASP A 270 -17.00 -3.88 -14.46
CA ASP A 270 -16.40 -2.58 -14.20
C ASP A 270 -16.30 -2.29 -12.70
N ILE A 271 -17.26 -2.76 -11.88
CA ILE A 271 -17.17 -2.65 -10.41
C ILE A 271 -16.01 -3.48 -9.87
N PHE A 272 -15.83 -4.73 -10.34
CA PHE A 272 -14.65 -5.52 -9.98
C PHE A 272 -13.37 -4.81 -10.40
N ARG A 273 -13.27 -4.37 -11.67
CA ARG A 273 -12.13 -3.59 -12.19
C ARG A 273 -11.84 -2.37 -11.31
N CYS A 274 -12.89 -1.64 -10.91
CA CYS A 274 -12.76 -0.51 -10.02
C CYS A 274 -12.20 -0.91 -8.65
N GLY A 275 -12.70 -2.00 -8.05
CA GLY A 275 -12.15 -2.57 -6.81
C GLY A 275 -10.67 -2.95 -6.92
N TYR A 276 -10.25 -3.57 -8.04
CA TYR A 276 -8.84 -3.88 -8.33
C TYR A 276 -7.98 -2.62 -8.44
N ASP A 277 -8.49 -1.60 -9.14
CA ASP A 277 -7.78 -0.35 -9.34
C ASP A 277 -7.58 0.43 -8.02
N MET A 278 -8.52 0.27 -7.08
CA MET A 278 -8.49 0.83 -5.73
C MET A 278 -7.59 0.04 -4.76
N LEU A 279 -6.86 -0.98 -5.22
CA LEU A 279 -5.85 -1.63 -4.39
C LEU A 279 -4.72 -0.64 -4.01
N PRO A 280 -4.34 -0.57 -2.73
CA PRO A 280 -3.53 0.53 -2.19
C PRO A 280 -2.03 0.40 -2.42
N SER A 281 -1.52 -0.79 -2.74
CA SER A 281 -0.10 -1.04 -2.94
C SER A 281 0.19 -1.81 -4.23
N SER A 282 1.43 -1.67 -4.72
CA SER A 282 1.94 -2.45 -5.85
C SER A 282 1.94 -3.94 -5.57
N GLU A 283 2.24 -4.38 -4.34
CA GLU A 283 2.28 -5.79 -3.97
C GLU A 283 0.89 -6.41 -3.99
N LEU A 284 -0.13 -5.71 -3.47
CA LEU A 284 -1.51 -6.15 -3.57
C LEU A 284 -1.91 -6.29 -5.03
N LYS A 285 -1.62 -5.30 -5.88
CA LYS A 285 -1.91 -5.43 -7.32
C LYS A 285 -1.21 -6.66 -7.91
N SER A 286 0.11 -6.79 -7.74
CA SER A 286 0.89 -7.89 -8.31
C SER A 286 0.40 -9.28 -7.86
N CYS A 287 0.18 -9.48 -6.55
CA CYS A 287 -0.39 -10.71 -6.02
C CYS A 287 -1.76 -11.00 -6.62
N CYS A 288 -2.62 -9.99 -6.74
CA CYS A 288 -3.98 -10.15 -7.24
C CYS A 288 -4.01 -10.65 -8.69
N TRP A 289 -3.22 -10.02 -9.57
CA TRP A 289 -3.18 -10.37 -10.99
C TRP A 289 -2.53 -11.73 -11.23
N TYR A 290 -1.50 -12.07 -10.46
CA TYR A 290 -0.92 -13.40 -10.52
C TYR A 290 -1.86 -14.48 -10.01
N SER A 291 -2.53 -14.24 -8.88
CA SER A 291 -3.55 -15.14 -8.34
C SER A 291 -4.62 -15.42 -9.37
N ARG A 292 -5.07 -14.41 -10.10
CA ARG A 292 -6.02 -14.60 -11.19
C ARG A 292 -5.51 -15.58 -12.24
N GLN A 293 -4.28 -15.42 -12.73
CA GLN A 293 -3.69 -16.32 -13.72
C GLN A 293 -3.58 -17.76 -13.21
N LEU A 294 -3.27 -17.93 -11.93
CA LEU A 294 -3.24 -19.24 -11.28
C LEU A 294 -4.65 -19.86 -11.17
N PHE A 295 -5.63 -19.09 -10.69
CA PHE A 295 -6.99 -19.57 -10.48
C PHE A 295 -7.72 -19.87 -11.79
N GLU A 296 -7.46 -19.11 -12.86
CA GLU A 296 -8.02 -19.37 -14.19
C GLU A 296 -7.62 -20.77 -14.71
N LYS A 297 -6.40 -21.24 -14.40
CA LYS A 297 -5.90 -22.55 -14.83
C LYS A 297 -6.24 -23.69 -13.86
N HIS A 298 -6.19 -23.43 -12.56
CA HIS A 298 -6.19 -24.50 -11.55
C HIS A 298 -7.45 -24.52 -10.64
N GLY A 299 -8.20 -23.42 -10.57
CA GLY A 299 -9.44 -23.28 -9.81
C GLY A 299 -9.26 -22.79 -8.37
N GLY A 300 -8.44 -23.48 -7.55
CA GLY A 300 -8.22 -23.18 -6.14
C GLY A 300 -6.88 -23.68 -5.60
N PHE A 301 -6.40 -23.11 -4.50
CA PHE A 301 -5.11 -23.45 -3.88
C PHE A 301 -5.19 -23.41 -2.36
N HIS A 302 -4.48 -24.29 -1.65
CA HIS A 302 -4.30 -24.12 -0.20
C HIS A 302 -3.62 -22.76 0.07
N TYR A 303 -4.06 -22.02 1.09
CA TYR A 303 -3.56 -20.65 1.29
C TYR A 303 -2.03 -20.56 1.51
N ASN A 304 -1.44 -21.56 2.19
CA ASN A 304 0.02 -21.68 2.34
C ASN A 304 0.73 -21.75 1.00
N GLU A 305 0.17 -22.48 0.04
CA GLU A 305 0.75 -22.62 -1.30
C GLU A 305 0.61 -21.34 -2.09
N LEU A 306 -0.53 -20.67 -2.00
CA LEU A 306 -0.72 -19.37 -2.65
C LEU A 306 0.29 -18.34 -2.15
N ILE A 307 0.49 -18.27 -0.82
CA ILE A 307 1.50 -17.41 -0.20
C ILE A 307 2.92 -17.82 -0.64
N ALA A 308 3.22 -19.13 -0.67
CA ALA A 308 4.49 -19.62 -1.15
C ALA A 308 4.72 -19.24 -2.62
N CYS A 309 3.72 -19.34 -3.49
CA CYS A 309 3.82 -18.89 -4.88
C CYS A 309 4.07 -17.39 -4.97
N TRP A 310 3.39 -16.55 -4.17
CA TRP A 310 3.68 -15.12 -4.13
C TRP A 310 5.11 -14.81 -3.65
N MET A 311 5.60 -15.56 -2.66
CA MET A 311 6.97 -15.46 -2.19
C MET A 311 7.95 -15.87 -3.30
N MET A 312 7.75 -17.04 -3.91
CA MET A 312 8.61 -17.60 -4.95
C MET A 312 8.59 -16.78 -6.23
N GLU A 313 7.49 -16.15 -6.59
CA GLU A 313 7.50 -15.21 -7.73
C GLU A 313 8.20 -13.90 -7.36
N GLY A 314 8.22 -13.49 -6.10
CA GLY A 314 8.83 -12.24 -5.65
C GLY A 314 7.83 -11.09 -5.46
N TYR A 315 6.52 -11.34 -5.59
CA TYR A 315 5.48 -10.31 -5.46
C TYR A 315 5.36 -9.69 -4.07
N LEU A 316 5.91 -10.34 -3.05
CA LEU A 316 5.97 -9.81 -1.69
C LEU A 316 7.17 -8.87 -1.47
N GLY A 317 7.92 -8.56 -2.53
CA GLY A 317 9.16 -7.80 -2.47
C GLY A 317 10.33 -8.63 -1.96
N PHE A 318 11.48 -7.98 -1.76
CA PHE A 318 12.67 -8.65 -1.20
C PHE A 318 12.39 -9.06 0.26
N THR A 319 12.27 -10.37 0.49
CA THR A 319 12.06 -10.94 1.83
C THR A 319 13.22 -11.88 2.13
N ASP A 320 14.08 -11.42 3.03
CA ASP A 320 15.25 -12.16 3.51
C ASP A 320 14.90 -13.27 4.51
N CYS A 321 13.69 -13.20 5.07
CA CYS A 321 13.19 -14.09 6.10
C CYS A 321 11.83 -14.66 5.68
N ILE A 322 11.74 -15.99 5.61
CA ILE A 322 10.50 -16.71 5.26
C ILE A 322 9.36 -16.30 6.17
N LYS A 323 9.60 -16.18 7.48
CA LYS A 323 8.56 -15.79 8.45
C LYS A 323 7.99 -14.41 8.13
N LYS A 324 8.85 -13.43 7.80
CA LYS A 324 8.40 -12.08 7.40
C LYS A 324 7.64 -12.12 6.07
N GLY A 325 8.13 -12.88 5.09
CA GLY A 325 7.48 -13.06 3.79
C GLY A 325 6.09 -13.67 3.95
N TYR A 326 5.99 -14.77 4.69
CA TYR A 326 4.72 -15.42 4.99
C TYR A 326 3.76 -14.50 5.75
N MET A 327 4.21 -13.76 6.77
CA MET A 327 3.37 -12.79 7.48
C MET A 327 2.89 -11.64 6.56
N LYS A 328 3.69 -11.23 5.57
CA LYS A 328 3.26 -10.24 4.56
C LYS A 328 2.25 -10.86 3.60
N GLY A 329 2.50 -12.08 3.11
CA GLY A 329 1.59 -12.81 2.24
C GLY A 329 0.25 -13.10 2.91
N HIS A 330 0.26 -13.54 4.15
CA HIS A 330 -0.95 -13.77 4.94
C HIS A 330 -1.75 -12.48 5.14
N ARG A 331 -1.09 -11.34 5.38
CA ARG A 331 -1.79 -10.03 5.44
C ARG A 331 -2.45 -9.68 4.10
N ILE A 332 -1.76 -9.92 2.98
CA ILE A 332 -2.31 -9.71 1.64
C ILE A 332 -3.49 -10.65 1.35
N LEU A 333 -3.36 -11.93 1.74
CA LEU A 333 -4.45 -12.91 1.62
C LEU A 333 -5.69 -12.43 2.38
N MET A 334 -5.53 -12.05 3.65
CA MET A 334 -6.64 -11.56 4.47
C MET A 334 -7.24 -10.29 3.89
N GLU A 335 -6.43 -9.36 3.38
CA GLU A 335 -6.91 -8.17 2.69
C GLU A 335 -7.79 -8.52 1.47
N PHE A 336 -7.45 -9.54 0.69
CA PHE A 336 -8.28 -9.97 -0.43
C PHE A 336 -9.57 -10.70 0.01
N ILE A 337 -9.52 -11.45 1.10
CA ILE A 337 -10.69 -12.12 1.68
C ILE A 337 -11.66 -11.08 2.24
N ASP A 338 -11.15 -10.12 3.02
CA ASP A 338 -11.92 -9.03 3.60
C ASP A 338 -12.59 -8.20 2.50
N ARG A 339 -11.91 -8.00 1.37
CA ARG A 339 -12.45 -7.33 0.18
C ARG A 339 -13.40 -8.19 -0.67
N GLY A 340 -13.66 -9.44 -0.31
CA GLY A 340 -14.50 -10.35 -1.10
C GLY A 340 -13.93 -10.70 -2.49
N MET A 341 -12.63 -10.47 -2.71
CA MET A 341 -11.95 -10.84 -3.96
C MET A 341 -11.54 -12.31 -3.96
N LEU A 342 -11.17 -12.83 -2.78
CA LEU A 342 -10.89 -14.23 -2.52
C LEU A 342 -11.88 -14.80 -1.50
N LYS A 343 -12.08 -16.13 -1.54
CA LYS A 343 -12.90 -16.87 -0.58
C LYS A 343 -12.10 -18.04 -0.02
N ILE A 344 -12.29 -18.32 1.27
CA ILE A 344 -11.79 -19.56 1.90
C ILE A 344 -12.90 -20.61 1.88
N GLN A 345 -12.56 -21.77 1.33
CA GLN A 345 -13.32 -23.02 1.31
C GLN A 345 -12.84 -23.92 2.47
N GLU A 346 -13.44 -25.10 2.63
CA GLU A 346 -12.96 -26.09 3.61
C GLU A 346 -11.52 -26.55 3.27
N ASP A 347 -10.84 -27.16 4.25
CA ASP A 347 -9.44 -27.58 4.14
C ASP A 347 -8.49 -26.44 3.74
N ASN A 348 -8.83 -25.19 4.12
CA ASN A 348 -7.97 -24.02 3.94
C ASN A 348 -7.66 -23.70 2.45
N ILE A 349 -8.51 -24.17 1.53
CA ILE A 349 -8.44 -23.86 0.10
C ILE A 349 -8.98 -22.46 -0.16
N VAL A 350 -8.32 -21.72 -1.03
CA VAL A 350 -8.67 -20.37 -1.44
C VAL A 350 -9.09 -20.39 -2.91
N THR A 351 -10.16 -19.68 -3.26
CA THR A 351 -10.61 -19.46 -4.63
C THR A 351 -10.83 -17.96 -4.89
N MET A 352 -10.88 -17.55 -6.17
CA MET A 352 -11.17 -16.17 -6.58
C MET A 352 -12.58 -16.03 -7.12
N GLU A 353 -13.22 -14.89 -6.86
CA GLU A 353 -14.56 -14.61 -7.37
C GLU A 353 -14.59 -14.64 -8.91
N LYS A 354 -15.49 -15.44 -9.48
CA LYS A 354 -15.44 -15.79 -10.91
C LYS A 354 -15.63 -14.60 -11.84
N LYS A 355 -16.52 -13.66 -11.49
CA LYS A 355 -16.69 -12.41 -12.26
C LYS A 355 -15.45 -11.53 -12.24
N ALA A 356 -14.63 -11.67 -11.21
CA ALA A 356 -13.35 -11.00 -11.08
C ALA A 356 -12.28 -11.62 -12.00
N LEU A 357 -12.40 -12.90 -12.39
CA LEU A 357 -11.57 -13.55 -13.42
C LEU A 357 -11.89 -13.08 -14.84
N GLU A 358 -13.05 -12.47 -15.08
CA GLU A 358 -13.49 -11.98 -16.40
C GLU A 358 -13.04 -10.53 -16.73
N VAL A 359 -12.48 -9.80 -15.76
CA VAL A 359 -11.99 -8.41 -15.93
C VAL A 359 -10.84 -8.36 -16.96
N THR A 360 -10.50 -7.27 -17.65
CA THR A 360 -9.29 -7.23 -18.49
C THR A 360 -8.11 -6.62 -17.72
N ASP A 361 -6.89 -7.18 -17.83
CA ASP A 361 -5.69 -6.52 -17.29
C ASP A 361 -5.29 -5.38 -18.22
N ASP A 362 -5.74 -4.17 -17.89
CA ASP A 362 -5.48 -2.95 -18.67
C ASP A 362 -4.24 -2.18 -18.19
N ARG A 363 -3.46 -2.75 -17.25
CA ARG A 363 -2.27 -2.07 -16.72
C ARG A 363 -1.17 -2.03 -17.76
N VAL A 364 -0.56 -0.84 -17.88
CA VAL A 364 0.46 -0.60 -18.89
C VAL A 364 1.89 -0.90 -18.42
N HIS A 365 2.08 -1.05 -17.11
CA HIS A 365 3.33 -1.49 -16.50
C HIS A 365 3.09 -2.79 -15.71
N GLY A 366 3.40 -3.91 -16.34
CA GLY A 366 3.42 -5.22 -15.69
C GLY A 366 4.67 -5.38 -14.82
N ILE A 367 4.56 -5.00 -13.54
CA ILE A 367 5.33 -5.54 -12.39
C ILE A 367 6.86 -5.28 -12.37
N GLY A 368 7.32 -4.70 -11.25
CA GLY A 368 8.71 -4.28 -11.01
C GLY A 368 9.66 -5.29 -10.35
N SER A 369 10.95 -5.05 -10.64
CA SER A 369 12.22 -5.18 -9.88
C SER A 369 12.59 -6.39 -9.01
N THR A 370 11.69 -7.29 -8.59
CA THR A 370 12.07 -8.29 -7.56
C THR A 370 12.21 -9.73 -8.07
N SER A 371 11.21 -10.32 -8.73
CA SER A 371 11.33 -11.47 -9.67
C SER A 371 9.96 -11.75 -10.30
N ASN A 372 9.90 -12.53 -11.39
CA ASN A 372 8.65 -13.07 -11.93
C ASN A 372 8.98 -14.27 -12.84
N LEU A 373 9.19 -15.42 -12.20
CA LEU A 373 9.73 -16.67 -12.74
C LEU A 373 8.78 -17.35 -13.72
N GLY A 374 7.53 -16.91 -13.80
CA GLY A 374 6.52 -17.43 -14.73
C GLY A 374 5.95 -18.78 -14.29
N LEU A 375 5.92 -19.08 -12.99
CA LEU A 375 5.48 -20.38 -12.45
C LEU A 375 4.05 -20.72 -12.90
N ALA A 376 3.16 -19.74 -12.99
CA ALA A 376 1.79 -19.93 -13.49
C ALA A 376 1.72 -20.43 -14.94
N ASN A 377 2.78 -20.24 -15.74
CA ASN A 377 2.87 -20.70 -17.13
C ASN A 377 3.74 -21.95 -17.30
N ILE A 378 4.34 -22.47 -16.23
CA ILE A 378 5.22 -23.63 -16.29
C ILE A 378 4.43 -24.94 -16.16
N TYR A 379 3.31 -24.93 -15.42
CA TYR A 379 2.51 -26.11 -15.10
C TYR A 379 1.33 -26.39 -16.06
N ASP A 380 1.45 -26.00 -17.33
CA ASP A 380 0.37 -26.05 -18.33
C ASP A 380 -0.27 -27.46 -18.54
N GLU A 381 0.29 -28.56 -18.02
CA GLU A 381 -0.21 -29.94 -18.23
C GLU A 381 -0.09 -30.88 -17.00
N GLY A 382 0.17 -30.37 -15.79
CA GLY A 382 0.41 -31.21 -14.60
C GLY A 382 -0.54 -30.90 -13.44
N GLU A 383 -1.16 -31.92 -12.87
CA GLU A 383 -1.87 -31.82 -11.59
C GLU A 383 -0.89 -31.27 -10.52
N TRP A 384 -1.12 -30.05 -10.04
CA TRP A 384 -0.55 -29.57 -8.79
C TRP A 384 -1.20 -30.38 -7.66
N ASN A 385 -0.77 -31.63 -7.48
CA ASN A 385 -1.21 -32.47 -6.38
C ASN A 385 -0.43 -32.06 -5.14
N SER A 386 -0.96 -31.08 -4.41
CA SER A 386 -0.57 -30.85 -3.03
C SER A 386 -1.36 -31.80 -2.13
N GLN A 387 -0.65 -32.75 -1.53
CA GLN A 387 -1.14 -33.45 -0.34
C GLN A 387 -0.71 -32.69 0.92
N GLU A 388 -1.55 -32.84 1.94
CA GLU A 388 -1.56 -32.10 3.21
C GLU A 388 -0.33 -32.30 4.12
N ASN A 389 -0.19 -31.31 5.02
CA ASN A 389 0.33 -31.36 6.38
C ASN A 389 1.84 -31.21 6.72
N CYS A 390 2.05 -30.13 7.48
CA CYS A 390 2.67 -30.06 8.80
C CYS A 390 4.10 -29.50 8.98
N ALA A 391 4.16 -28.59 9.96
CA ALA A 391 5.32 -28.36 10.78
C ALA A 391 5.75 -29.69 11.45
N CYS A 392 7.04 -30.00 11.32
CA CYS A 392 7.81 -30.99 12.08
C CYS A 392 7.44 -32.49 11.94
N ARG A 393 8.41 -33.23 11.37
CA ARG A 393 8.76 -34.67 11.51
C ARG A 393 8.28 -35.73 10.52
N CYS A 394 7.45 -35.43 9.51
CA CYS A 394 7.11 -36.42 8.47
C CYS A 394 7.73 -36.03 7.09
N TRP A 395 8.98 -36.41 6.82
CA TRP A 395 9.78 -35.88 5.70
C TRP A 395 9.66 -36.64 4.36
N LYS A 396 8.91 -37.76 4.30
CA LYS A 396 8.88 -38.65 3.12
C LYS A 396 7.84 -38.31 2.05
N ARG A 397 6.83 -37.48 2.34
CA ARG A 397 5.76 -37.05 1.39
C ARG A 397 5.83 -35.55 1.04
N LEU A 398 6.86 -34.84 1.47
CA LEU A 398 6.98 -33.40 1.27
C LEU A 398 7.28 -33.08 -0.21
N SER A 399 6.38 -32.34 -0.88
CA SER A 399 6.56 -31.92 -2.28
C SER A 399 7.19 -30.52 -2.43
N THR A 400 6.98 -29.64 -1.45
CA THR A 400 7.47 -28.25 -1.44
C THR A 400 8.12 -27.90 -0.10
N LEU A 401 9.31 -27.30 -0.15
CA LEU A 401 10.10 -26.95 1.04
C LEU A 401 10.73 -25.57 0.90
N LEU A 402 10.38 -24.67 1.83
CA LEU A 402 10.98 -23.34 1.96
C LEU A 402 11.83 -23.33 3.23
N ILE A 403 13.14 -23.02 3.11
CA ILE A 403 14.08 -23.04 4.24
C ILE A 403 14.83 -21.72 4.37
N ASP A 404 14.98 -21.28 5.62
CA ASP A 404 15.89 -20.20 6.00
C ASP A 404 17.30 -20.77 6.12
N GLY A 405 18.15 -20.36 5.18
CA GLY A 405 19.53 -20.80 5.00
C GLY A 405 20.45 -20.41 6.16
N ASN A 406 20.04 -19.51 7.06
CA ASN A 406 20.76 -19.30 8.32
C ASN A 406 20.84 -20.57 9.18
N LYS A 407 19.96 -21.54 8.95
CA LYS A 407 19.95 -22.85 9.61
C LYS A 407 20.80 -23.91 8.90
N LEU A 408 21.30 -23.63 7.70
CA LEU A 408 22.13 -24.53 6.89
C LEU A 408 23.60 -24.03 6.94
N SER A 409 24.33 -24.40 7.99
CA SER A 409 25.77 -24.16 8.07
C SER A 409 26.56 -25.16 7.22
N GLU A 410 27.81 -24.84 6.87
CA GLU A 410 28.76 -25.67 6.07
C GLU A 410 28.96 -27.13 6.52
N GLY A 411 28.36 -27.57 7.63
CA GLY A 411 28.47 -28.92 8.20
C GLY A 411 27.19 -29.77 8.20
N SER A 412 26.11 -29.41 7.50
CA SER A 412 24.86 -30.22 7.44
C SER A 412 24.59 -30.90 6.07
N PRO A 413 25.55 -31.62 5.47
CA PRO A 413 25.37 -32.25 4.15
C PRO A 413 24.29 -33.34 4.15
N ASP A 414 24.03 -34.00 5.28
CA ASP A 414 23.05 -35.09 5.35
C ASP A 414 21.58 -34.62 5.30
N PHE A 415 21.32 -33.31 5.46
CA PHE A 415 19.95 -32.77 5.52
C PHE A 415 19.11 -33.14 4.29
N PHE A 416 19.69 -33.11 3.09
CA PHE A 416 18.96 -33.40 1.84
C PHE A 416 18.92 -34.88 1.46
N HIS A 417 19.61 -35.78 2.18
CA HIS A 417 19.74 -37.19 1.77
C HIS A 417 18.42 -37.94 1.68
N ASN A 418 17.44 -37.56 2.50
CA ASN A 418 16.16 -38.26 2.63
C ASN A 418 15.02 -37.59 1.83
N LEU A 419 15.28 -36.48 1.12
CA LEU A 419 14.25 -35.67 0.44
C LEU A 419 14.10 -36.02 -1.06
N LYS A 420 14.09 -37.32 -1.39
CA LYS A 420 14.09 -37.80 -2.79
C LYS A 420 12.81 -37.48 -3.58
N GLU A 421 11.70 -37.28 -2.86
CA GLU A 421 10.38 -37.00 -3.43
C GLU A 421 10.10 -35.50 -3.63
N LEU A 422 11.01 -34.62 -3.18
CA LEU A 422 10.79 -33.18 -3.21
C LEU A 422 10.79 -32.64 -4.66
N LYS A 423 9.77 -31.85 -4.99
CA LYS A 423 9.62 -31.18 -6.30
C LYS A 423 10.03 -29.72 -6.28
N VAL A 424 9.82 -29.02 -5.16
CA VAL A 424 10.11 -27.59 -5.01
C VAL A 424 10.99 -27.36 -3.78
N LEU A 425 12.16 -26.76 -3.99
CA LEU A 425 13.07 -26.33 -2.93
C LEU A 425 13.39 -24.84 -3.09
N ALA A 426 13.08 -24.05 -2.07
CA ALA A 426 13.48 -22.66 -2.00
C ALA A 426 14.29 -22.41 -0.72
N VAL A 427 15.53 -21.94 -0.86
CA VAL A 427 16.44 -21.62 0.23
C VAL A 427 16.73 -20.12 0.21
N PHE A 428 16.44 -19.45 1.32
CA PHE A 428 16.62 -18.01 1.49
C PHE A 428 17.82 -17.74 2.39
N GLN A 429 18.75 -16.89 1.98
CA GLN A 429 20.01 -16.58 2.67
C GLN A 429 20.85 -17.82 3.03
N PRO A 430 21.20 -18.70 2.08
CA PRO A 430 22.11 -19.80 2.35
C PRO A 430 23.49 -19.29 2.77
N ARG A 431 24.09 -19.95 3.78
CA ARG A 431 25.43 -19.64 4.28
C ARG A 431 26.52 -20.58 3.77
N PHE A 432 26.24 -21.41 2.78
CA PHE A 432 27.25 -22.28 2.18
C PHE A 432 27.96 -21.56 1.02
N ARG A 433 29.27 -21.82 0.86
CA ARG A 433 30.06 -21.38 -0.30
C ARG A 433 29.82 -22.23 -1.55
N SER A 434 29.55 -23.52 -1.36
CA SER A 434 29.25 -24.49 -2.41
C SER A 434 27.88 -25.12 -2.20
N VAL A 435 27.12 -25.33 -3.27
CA VAL A 435 25.86 -26.09 -3.20
C VAL A 435 26.11 -27.50 -2.64
N PRO A 436 25.39 -27.95 -1.59
CA PRO A 436 25.62 -29.25 -0.97
C PRO A 436 25.52 -30.43 -1.95
N SER A 437 26.51 -31.33 -1.93
CA SER A 437 26.57 -32.48 -2.85
C SER A 437 25.36 -33.41 -2.74
N SER A 438 24.76 -33.50 -1.55
CA SER A 438 23.51 -34.23 -1.29
C SER A 438 22.34 -33.81 -2.18
N LEU A 439 22.33 -32.55 -2.66
CA LEU A 439 21.29 -32.03 -3.56
C LEU A 439 21.25 -32.82 -4.87
N SER A 440 22.38 -33.36 -5.33
CA SER A 440 22.45 -34.13 -6.58
C SER A 440 21.60 -35.41 -6.59
N LYS A 441 21.13 -35.86 -5.43
CA LYS A 441 20.29 -37.07 -5.28
C LYS A 441 18.80 -36.80 -5.44
N MET A 442 18.39 -35.53 -5.64
CA MET A 442 16.99 -35.12 -5.72
C MET A 442 16.49 -35.19 -7.17
N GLU A 443 16.28 -36.41 -7.66
CA GLU A 443 15.96 -36.67 -9.07
C GLU A 443 14.59 -36.12 -9.51
N LYS A 444 13.67 -35.88 -8.57
CA LYS A 444 12.32 -35.34 -8.83
C LYS A 444 12.23 -33.82 -8.70
N LEU A 445 13.33 -33.13 -8.39
CA LEU A 445 13.34 -31.69 -8.16
C LEU A 445 13.07 -30.93 -9.46
N GLU A 446 11.98 -30.15 -9.47
CA GLU A 446 11.50 -29.36 -10.61
C GLU A 446 11.79 -27.86 -10.43
N VAL A 447 11.77 -27.36 -9.19
CA VAL A 447 12.01 -25.94 -8.87
C VAL A 447 13.10 -25.84 -7.81
N LEU A 448 14.17 -25.12 -8.12
CA LEU A 448 15.23 -24.78 -7.18
C LEU A 448 15.42 -23.27 -7.13
N LEU A 449 15.15 -22.66 -5.98
CA LEU A 449 15.38 -21.24 -5.74
C LEU A 449 16.42 -21.05 -4.64
N LEU A 450 17.51 -20.36 -4.96
CA LEU A 450 18.56 -19.99 -4.02
C LEU A 450 18.64 -18.46 -3.99
N ARG A 451 18.09 -17.83 -2.96
CA ARG A 451 18.00 -16.35 -2.84
C ARG A 451 18.90 -15.81 -1.76
N GLY A 452 19.51 -14.64 -1.94
CA GLY A 452 20.39 -14.08 -0.92
C GLY A 452 21.71 -14.85 -0.78
N CYS A 453 22.24 -15.38 -1.88
CA CYS A 453 23.37 -16.32 -1.88
C CYS A 453 24.74 -15.63 -1.79
N GLU A 454 24.93 -14.67 -0.90
CA GLU A 454 26.09 -13.74 -0.93
C GLU A 454 27.46 -14.45 -0.89
N MET A 455 27.55 -15.60 -0.20
CA MET A 455 28.80 -16.38 -0.07
C MET A 455 28.97 -17.47 -1.13
N LEU A 456 27.95 -17.73 -1.96
CA LEU A 456 27.98 -18.80 -2.95
C LEU A 456 28.96 -18.44 -4.07
N ASP A 457 29.99 -19.28 -4.26
CA ASP A 457 30.98 -19.16 -5.32
C ASP A 457 31.11 -20.43 -6.20
N GLU A 458 30.54 -21.56 -5.76
CA GLU A 458 30.54 -22.83 -6.52
C GLU A 458 29.12 -23.43 -6.71
N VAL A 459 28.75 -23.71 -7.97
CA VAL A 459 27.40 -24.22 -8.35
C VAL A 459 27.39 -25.49 -9.22
N GLN A 460 28.55 -26.14 -9.40
CA GLN A 460 28.71 -27.26 -10.33
C GLN A 460 27.78 -28.46 -10.05
N VAL A 461 27.44 -28.68 -8.78
CA VAL A 461 26.56 -29.78 -8.33
C VAL A 461 25.17 -29.72 -8.97
N ILE A 462 24.68 -28.51 -9.30
CA ILE A 462 23.34 -28.31 -9.89
C ILE A 462 23.23 -29.02 -11.26
N SER A 463 24.34 -29.19 -11.99
CA SER A 463 24.36 -29.87 -13.30
C SER A 463 23.81 -31.32 -13.30
N ASN A 464 23.69 -31.94 -12.12
CA ASN A 464 23.12 -33.27 -11.95
C ASN A 464 21.58 -33.28 -11.86
N LEU A 465 20.94 -32.13 -11.68
CA LEU A 465 19.50 -32.00 -11.45
C LEU A 465 18.70 -31.98 -12.77
N LYS A 466 18.58 -33.14 -13.40
CA LYS A 466 18.01 -33.30 -14.76
C LYS A 466 16.52 -32.95 -14.87
N SER A 467 15.76 -32.98 -13.77
CA SER A 467 14.31 -32.70 -13.77
C SER A 467 13.96 -31.22 -13.63
N LEU A 468 14.94 -30.34 -13.40
CA LEU A 468 14.68 -28.93 -13.16
C LEU A 468 13.96 -28.27 -14.33
N ALA A 469 12.85 -27.63 -14.00
CA ALA A 469 12.06 -26.73 -14.84
C ALA A 469 12.31 -25.25 -14.48
N VAL A 470 12.67 -24.95 -13.23
CA VAL A 470 12.93 -23.58 -12.76
C VAL A 470 14.18 -23.54 -11.91
N LEU A 471 15.10 -22.65 -12.26
CA LEU A 471 16.30 -22.38 -11.48
C LEU A 471 16.42 -20.88 -11.22
N GLU A 472 16.45 -20.51 -9.94
CA GLU A 472 16.85 -19.19 -9.50
C GLU A 472 18.10 -19.28 -8.63
N ILE A 473 19.11 -18.46 -8.96
CA ILE A 473 20.26 -18.18 -8.12
C ILE A 473 20.40 -16.66 -8.07
N SER A 474 19.95 -16.04 -6.99
CA SER A 474 19.93 -14.58 -6.86
C SER A 474 20.75 -14.07 -5.68
N ASP A 475 21.25 -12.84 -5.86
CA ASP A 475 22.13 -12.13 -4.92
C ASP A 475 23.41 -12.92 -4.61
N ALA A 476 23.92 -13.70 -5.56
CA ALA A 476 25.20 -14.41 -5.43
C ALA A 476 26.39 -13.52 -5.82
N SER A 477 26.75 -12.60 -4.92
CA SER A 477 27.79 -11.60 -5.16
C SER A 477 29.21 -12.18 -5.25
N SER A 478 29.45 -13.34 -4.63
CA SER A 478 30.74 -14.05 -4.71
C SER A 478 30.88 -14.89 -6.00
N LEU A 479 29.78 -15.21 -6.68
CA LEU A 479 29.78 -16.00 -7.91
C LEU A 479 30.19 -15.14 -9.11
N ARG A 480 31.41 -15.37 -9.59
CA ARG A 480 32.03 -14.59 -10.69
C ARG A 480 32.02 -15.29 -12.05
N GLU A 481 31.94 -16.61 -12.04
CA GLU A 481 32.01 -17.43 -13.25
C GLU A 481 30.93 -18.51 -13.22
N ILE A 482 30.16 -18.59 -14.30
CA ILE A 482 29.18 -19.65 -14.54
C ILE A 482 29.05 -19.83 -16.05
N GLY A 483 29.30 -21.05 -16.55
CA GLY A 483 29.10 -21.38 -17.97
C GLY A 483 27.71 -21.93 -18.21
N PHE A 484 27.14 -21.74 -19.40
CA PHE A 484 25.85 -22.36 -19.77
C PHE A 484 25.94 -23.89 -19.81
N ASN A 485 27.14 -24.45 -19.97
CA ASN A 485 27.35 -25.89 -20.01
C ASN A 485 26.85 -26.62 -18.75
N ILE A 486 26.77 -25.92 -17.62
CA ILE A 486 26.19 -26.44 -16.36
C ILE A 486 24.70 -26.78 -16.55
N PHE A 487 24.00 -26.12 -17.46
CA PHE A 487 22.58 -26.31 -17.73
C PHE A 487 22.29 -27.31 -18.87
N ASP A 488 23.31 -27.81 -19.59
CA ASP A 488 23.13 -28.68 -20.77
C ASP A 488 22.41 -30.00 -20.49
N ASN A 489 22.38 -30.43 -19.22
CA ASN A 489 21.69 -31.64 -18.78
C ASN A 489 20.26 -31.38 -18.28
N MET A 490 19.84 -30.12 -18.13
CA MET A 490 18.53 -29.71 -17.60
C MET A 490 17.52 -29.54 -18.74
N THR A 491 17.22 -30.62 -19.46
CA THR A 491 16.42 -30.54 -20.70
C THR A 491 14.98 -30.02 -20.50
N LYS A 492 14.48 -30.02 -19.26
CA LYS A 492 13.15 -29.50 -18.90
C LYS A 492 13.15 -28.02 -18.48
N LEU A 493 14.30 -27.34 -18.42
CA LEU A 493 14.42 -25.99 -17.86
C LEU A 493 13.62 -24.97 -18.69
N ARG A 494 12.68 -24.30 -18.04
CA ARG A 494 11.77 -23.29 -18.64
C ARG A 494 12.07 -21.89 -18.13
N SER A 495 12.60 -21.75 -16.93
CA SER A 495 12.90 -20.45 -16.34
C SER A 495 14.27 -20.46 -15.66
N LEU A 496 15.13 -19.54 -16.09
CA LEU A 496 16.46 -19.32 -15.52
C LEU A 496 16.56 -17.88 -15.04
N ASN A 497 16.77 -17.71 -13.74
CA ASN A 497 16.96 -16.42 -13.10
C ASN A 497 18.31 -16.37 -12.37
N LEU A 498 19.20 -15.50 -12.83
CA LEU A 498 20.53 -15.27 -12.24
C LEU A 498 20.66 -13.80 -11.78
N SER A 499 19.59 -13.20 -11.27
CA SER A 499 19.58 -11.80 -10.87
C SER A 499 20.64 -11.47 -9.81
N ARG A 500 21.31 -10.33 -9.97
CA ARG A 500 22.34 -9.80 -9.05
C ARG A 500 23.55 -10.71 -8.86
N VAL A 501 23.86 -11.52 -9.87
CA VAL A 501 25.10 -12.31 -9.92
C VAL A 501 26.22 -11.46 -10.56
N GLN A 502 27.45 -11.64 -10.10
CA GLN A 502 28.62 -10.85 -10.54
C GLN A 502 29.37 -11.48 -11.73
N ILE A 503 28.64 -12.17 -12.61
CA ILE A 503 29.20 -12.83 -13.80
C ILE A 503 29.54 -11.82 -14.90
N ALA A 504 30.72 -11.98 -15.52
CA ALA A 504 31.16 -11.12 -16.61
C ALA A 504 30.52 -11.48 -17.97
N SER A 505 30.30 -12.77 -18.19
CA SER A 505 29.68 -13.34 -19.39
C SER A 505 29.00 -14.65 -19.05
N LEU A 506 28.10 -15.08 -19.93
CA LEU A 506 27.41 -16.36 -19.87
C LEU A 506 27.64 -17.03 -21.24
N ASP A 507 28.53 -18.02 -21.30
CA ASP A 507 29.01 -18.64 -22.56
C ASP A 507 27.87 -19.21 -23.42
N SER A 508 28.00 -19.33 -24.74
CA SER A 508 26.88 -19.89 -25.51
C SER A 508 26.59 -21.35 -25.11
N PRO A 509 25.30 -21.76 -25.00
CA PRO A 509 24.92 -23.14 -24.75
C PRO A 509 25.59 -24.11 -25.71
N THR A 510 26.07 -25.25 -25.23
CA THR A 510 26.66 -26.26 -26.12
C THR A 510 25.59 -27.09 -26.85
N LYS A 511 24.35 -27.04 -26.35
CA LYS A 511 23.15 -27.67 -26.92
C LYS A 511 22.02 -26.65 -27.08
N GLU A 512 21.15 -26.89 -28.05
CA GLU A 512 19.92 -26.10 -28.19
C GLU A 512 18.98 -26.31 -26.99
N HIS A 513 18.49 -25.22 -26.40
CA HIS A 513 17.65 -25.26 -25.21
C HIS A 513 16.23 -24.81 -25.54
N ARG A 514 15.54 -25.62 -26.36
CA ARG A 514 14.21 -25.30 -26.90
C ARG A 514 13.10 -25.23 -25.84
N THR A 515 13.36 -25.58 -24.59
CA THR A 515 12.36 -25.52 -23.50
C THR A 515 12.37 -24.19 -22.74
N LEU A 516 13.44 -23.39 -22.84
CA LEU A 516 13.59 -22.17 -22.06
C LEU A 516 12.61 -21.10 -22.55
N ARG A 517 11.84 -20.53 -21.61
CA ARG A 517 10.81 -19.50 -21.82
C ARG A 517 11.17 -18.19 -21.11
N TRP A 518 11.78 -18.23 -19.93
CA TRP A 518 12.25 -17.05 -19.18
C TRP A 518 13.76 -17.06 -19.02
N LEU A 519 14.41 -15.96 -19.41
CA LEU A 519 15.82 -15.68 -19.10
C LEU A 519 15.91 -14.33 -18.40
N ILE A 520 16.24 -14.37 -17.11
CA ILE A 520 16.25 -13.22 -16.21
C ILE A 520 17.67 -13.03 -15.65
N LEU A 521 18.30 -11.92 -16.00
CA LEU A 521 19.66 -11.51 -15.61
C LEU A 521 19.65 -10.08 -15.04
N LYS A 522 18.63 -9.74 -14.23
CA LYS A 522 18.47 -8.39 -13.68
C LYS A 522 19.63 -8.03 -12.76
N GLU A 523 20.06 -6.78 -12.81
CA GLU A 523 21.07 -6.20 -11.91
C GLU A 523 22.40 -6.99 -11.91
N CYS A 524 22.69 -7.75 -12.98
CA CYS A 524 23.99 -8.37 -13.21
C CYS A 524 24.99 -7.30 -13.68
N SER A 525 25.39 -6.43 -12.75
CA SER A 525 26.19 -5.23 -13.01
C SER A 525 27.55 -5.46 -13.69
N SER A 526 28.09 -6.68 -13.61
CA SER A 526 29.33 -7.10 -14.27
C SER A 526 29.15 -7.70 -15.66
N LEU A 527 27.90 -8.00 -16.07
CA LEU A 527 27.60 -8.66 -17.33
C LEU A 527 27.93 -7.75 -18.52
N LYS A 528 28.79 -8.21 -19.42
CA LYS A 528 29.24 -7.44 -20.60
C LYS A 528 28.54 -7.84 -21.89
N ALA A 529 28.11 -9.09 -22.00
CA ALA A 529 27.45 -9.67 -23.16
C ALA A 529 26.42 -10.73 -22.76
N VAL A 530 25.35 -10.86 -23.54
CA VAL A 530 24.35 -11.94 -23.44
C VAL A 530 24.75 -13.15 -24.30
N PRO A 531 24.31 -14.38 -23.99
CA PRO A 531 24.56 -15.57 -24.82
C PRO A 531 23.95 -15.47 -26.23
N THR A 532 24.30 -16.42 -27.11
CA THR A 532 23.64 -16.59 -28.42
C THR A 532 22.16 -16.98 -28.25
N LEU A 533 21.27 -15.98 -28.23
CA LEU A 533 19.84 -16.18 -27.91
C LEU A 533 19.06 -16.99 -28.95
N THR A 534 19.54 -17.12 -30.18
CA THR A 534 18.86 -17.88 -31.25
C THR A 534 18.70 -19.38 -30.92
N LEU A 535 19.43 -19.88 -29.92
CA LEU A 535 19.34 -21.24 -29.42
C LEU A 535 18.14 -21.46 -28.46
N PHE A 536 17.38 -20.41 -28.14
CA PHE A 536 16.21 -20.43 -27.25
C PHE A 536 14.90 -20.18 -28.03
N GLU A 537 14.54 -21.06 -28.97
CA GLU A 537 13.38 -20.88 -29.89
C GLU A 537 12.05 -20.54 -29.18
N ASN A 538 11.86 -21.03 -27.95
CA ASN A 538 10.63 -20.82 -27.16
C ASN A 538 10.72 -19.68 -26.14
N LEU A 539 11.74 -18.82 -26.20
CA LEU A 539 11.89 -17.72 -25.26
C LEU A 539 10.69 -16.75 -25.35
N GLU A 540 10.09 -16.46 -24.21
CA GLU A 540 8.94 -15.57 -24.02
C GLU A 540 9.36 -14.27 -23.33
N VAL A 541 10.30 -14.34 -22.39
CA VAL A 541 10.77 -13.19 -21.60
C VAL A 541 12.30 -13.14 -21.57
N LEU A 542 12.84 -11.98 -21.94
CA LEU A 542 14.25 -11.63 -21.77
C LEU A 542 14.34 -10.36 -20.92
N ASP A 543 14.90 -10.49 -19.72
CA ASP A 543 15.10 -9.35 -18.82
C ASP A 543 16.56 -9.28 -18.36
N THR A 544 17.23 -8.18 -18.70
CA THR A 544 18.61 -7.89 -18.30
C THR A 544 18.71 -6.51 -17.67
N SER A 545 17.59 -5.99 -17.16
CA SER A 545 17.52 -4.65 -16.60
C SER A 545 18.52 -4.45 -15.47
N GLY A 546 19.20 -3.30 -15.42
CA GLY A 546 20.24 -3.03 -14.42
C GLY A 546 21.59 -3.71 -14.69
N ALA A 547 21.77 -4.41 -15.82
CA ALA A 547 23.09 -4.88 -16.25
C ALA A 547 23.92 -3.71 -16.80
N THR A 548 24.46 -2.89 -15.88
CA THR A 548 25.10 -1.59 -16.17
C THR A 548 26.35 -1.65 -17.05
N GLN A 549 26.94 -2.83 -17.26
CA GLN A 549 28.09 -3.03 -18.16
C GLN A 549 27.72 -3.71 -19.49
N LEU A 550 26.45 -4.06 -19.69
CA LEU A 550 26.00 -4.77 -20.88
C LEU A 550 26.02 -3.83 -22.09
N LYS A 551 26.93 -4.09 -23.02
CA LYS A 551 27.10 -3.28 -24.25
C LYS A 551 26.84 -4.09 -25.50
N ASP A 552 27.14 -5.38 -25.47
CA ASP A 552 27.04 -6.26 -26.63
C ASP A 552 25.84 -7.20 -26.52
N ILE A 553 25.05 -7.22 -27.58
CA ILE A 553 23.99 -8.21 -27.80
C ILE A 553 24.50 -9.11 -28.92
N SER A 554 25.06 -10.24 -28.54
CA SER A 554 25.79 -11.19 -29.40
C SER A 554 25.06 -11.53 -30.71
N ASN A 555 23.72 -11.48 -30.72
CA ASN A 555 22.89 -11.57 -31.91
C ASN A 555 22.12 -10.27 -32.16
N ARG A 556 22.37 -9.59 -33.28
CA ARG A 556 21.64 -8.37 -33.69
C ARG A 556 20.28 -8.64 -34.33
N ASN A 557 19.82 -9.88 -34.37
CA ASN A 557 18.57 -10.30 -34.99
C ASN A 557 17.85 -11.33 -34.10
N PHE A 558 16.66 -10.98 -33.64
CA PHE A 558 15.83 -11.81 -32.76
C PHE A 558 14.65 -12.44 -33.49
N ASN A 559 14.53 -12.27 -34.81
CA ASN A 559 13.33 -12.69 -35.56
C ASN A 559 13.00 -14.19 -35.47
N SER A 560 13.94 -15.06 -35.09
CA SER A 560 13.68 -16.48 -34.84
C SER A 560 12.94 -16.76 -33.52
N LEU A 561 12.89 -15.79 -32.59
CA LEU A 561 12.28 -15.92 -31.26
C LEU A 561 10.77 -15.66 -31.32
N HIS A 562 10.04 -16.44 -32.12
CA HIS A 562 8.63 -16.18 -32.45
C HIS A 562 7.67 -16.17 -31.24
N LYS A 563 8.09 -16.68 -30.09
CA LYS A 563 7.32 -16.68 -28.84
C LYS A 563 7.59 -15.49 -27.92
N LEU A 564 8.57 -14.65 -28.24
CA LEU A 564 9.01 -13.56 -27.38
C LEU A 564 7.88 -12.53 -27.19
N GLN A 565 7.59 -12.20 -25.94
CA GLN A 565 6.51 -11.30 -25.50
C GLN A 565 7.08 -10.03 -24.86
N LEU A 566 8.17 -10.16 -24.10
CA LEU A 566 8.78 -9.07 -23.33
C LEU A 566 10.29 -9.01 -23.53
N ILE A 567 10.80 -7.81 -23.79
CA ILE A 567 12.24 -7.49 -23.75
C ILE A 567 12.46 -6.33 -22.79
N ASN A 568 13.38 -6.52 -21.83
CA ASN A 568 13.81 -5.47 -20.92
C ASN A 568 15.34 -5.34 -20.89
N PHE A 569 15.84 -4.24 -21.44
CA PHE A 569 17.26 -3.85 -21.37
C PHE A 569 17.44 -2.56 -20.56
N SER A 570 16.49 -2.16 -19.73
CA SER A 570 16.58 -0.89 -18.97
C SER A 570 17.88 -0.79 -18.16
N GLN A 571 18.48 0.40 -18.09
CA GLN A 571 19.74 0.68 -17.37
C GLN A 571 20.94 -0.13 -17.88
N THR A 572 20.94 -0.49 -19.16
CA THR A 572 22.10 -1.10 -19.84
C THR A 572 22.83 -0.08 -20.70
N GLN A 573 24.00 -0.45 -21.21
CA GLN A 573 24.85 0.40 -22.06
C GLN A 573 24.79 -0.02 -23.54
N ILE A 574 23.68 -0.63 -23.97
CA ILE A 574 23.50 -1.06 -25.36
C ILE A 574 23.45 0.16 -26.28
N SER A 575 24.22 0.13 -27.37
CA SER A 575 24.20 1.19 -28.38
C SER A 575 23.28 0.88 -29.56
N ILE A 576 22.93 -0.40 -29.75
CA ILE A 576 22.14 -0.91 -30.86
C ILE A 576 21.10 -1.91 -30.31
N PHE A 577 19.83 -1.65 -30.60
CA PHE A 577 18.74 -2.58 -30.29
C PHE A 577 18.58 -3.64 -31.42
N PRO A 578 18.29 -4.91 -31.09
CA PRO A 578 18.17 -6.00 -32.07
C PRO A 578 16.98 -5.82 -33.02
N LEU A 579 17.05 -6.45 -34.19
CA LEU A 579 15.91 -6.52 -35.11
C LEU A 579 14.83 -7.45 -34.54
N VAL A 580 13.62 -6.91 -34.37
CA VAL A 580 12.45 -7.58 -33.76
C VAL A 580 11.18 -7.50 -34.61
N GLN A 581 11.26 -6.95 -35.83
CA GLN A 581 10.10 -6.57 -36.63
C GLN A 581 9.17 -7.75 -36.97
N GLN A 582 9.69 -8.99 -37.01
CA GLN A 582 8.91 -10.19 -37.36
C GLN A 582 8.28 -10.88 -36.15
N LEU A 583 8.47 -10.37 -34.93
CA LEU A 583 7.98 -10.99 -33.71
C LEU A 583 6.50 -10.66 -33.48
N SER A 584 5.60 -11.57 -33.87
CA SER A 584 4.15 -11.36 -33.80
C SER A 584 3.54 -11.42 -32.39
N LYS A 585 4.30 -11.89 -31.39
CA LYS A 585 3.86 -11.96 -29.99
C LYS A 585 4.49 -10.89 -29.09
N LEU A 586 5.47 -10.14 -29.57
CA LEU A 586 6.18 -9.15 -28.78
C LEU A 586 5.25 -7.97 -28.50
N ASN A 587 4.90 -7.77 -27.23
CA ASN A 587 3.92 -6.76 -26.81
C ASN A 587 4.52 -5.71 -25.86
N GLN A 588 5.67 -5.96 -25.23
CA GLN A 588 6.29 -5.06 -24.27
C GLN A 588 7.80 -4.89 -24.50
N ILE A 589 8.26 -3.64 -24.53
CA ILE A 589 9.68 -3.27 -24.60
C ILE A 589 9.97 -2.20 -23.54
N PHE A 590 10.98 -2.48 -22.69
CA PHE A 590 11.47 -1.55 -21.67
C PHE A 590 12.97 -1.28 -21.89
N LEU A 591 13.32 -0.02 -22.11
CA LEU A 591 14.69 0.46 -22.36
C LEU A 591 14.97 1.71 -21.51
N CYS A 592 14.37 1.81 -20.31
CA CYS A 592 14.51 2.98 -19.46
C CYS A 592 15.98 3.23 -19.12
N ASP A 593 16.45 4.47 -19.16
CA ASP A 593 17.83 4.88 -18.86
C ASP A 593 18.91 4.11 -19.68
N CYS A 594 18.61 3.68 -20.91
CA CYS A 594 19.60 3.18 -21.87
C CYS A 594 20.33 4.34 -22.56
N GLU A 595 21.25 4.98 -21.82
CA GLU A 595 21.88 6.24 -22.25
C GLU A 595 22.66 6.12 -23.58
N CYS A 596 23.26 4.97 -23.88
CA CYS A 596 24.04 4.77 -25.11
C CYS A 596 23.20 4.50 -26.37
N LEU A 597 21.89 4.29 -26.24
CA LEU A 597 21.01 3.96 -27.36
C LEU A 597 20.74 5.20 -28.20
N THR A 598 21.20 5.21 -29.46
CA THR A 598 21.04 6.37 -30.35
C THR A 598 19.86 6.25 -31.30
N ARG A 599 19.47 5.02 -31.67
CA ARG A 599 18.42 4.73 -32.66
C ARG A 599 17.64 3.47 -32.30
N LEU A 600 16.34 3.49 -32.57
CA LEU A 600 15.47 2.30 -32.46
C LEU A 600 15.06 1.79 -33.86
N PRO A 601 15.24 0.48 -34.17
CA PRO A 601 14.75 -0.11 -35.40
C PRO A 601 13.21 -0.22 -35.40
N GLY A 602 12.65 -0.63 -36.54
CA GLY A 602 11.21 -0.83 -36.67
C GLY A 602 10.69 -1.94 -35.74
N LEU A 603 9.59 -1.65 -35.04
CA LEU A 603 8.96 -2.57 -34.09
C LEU A 603 7.86 -3.43 -34.76
N PRO A 604 7.48 -4.57 -34.16
CA PRO A 604 6.34 -5.36 -34.63
C PRO A 604 4.99 -4.69 -34.30
N HIS A 605 3.97 -5.05 -35.07
CA HIS A 605 2.60 -4.53 -34.95
C HIS A 605 1.89 -4.92 -33.63
N SER A 606 2.29 -6.03 -33.00
CA SER A 606 1.74 -6.54 -31.74
C SER A 606 2.14 -5.73 -30.50
N ILE A 607 2.99 -4.71 -30.65
CA ILE A 607 3.51 -3.91 -29.54
C ILE A 607 2.39 -3.10 -28.88
N GLN A 608 2.31 -3.17 -27.55
CA GLN A 608 1.32 -2.46 -26.73
C GLN A 608 1.98 -1.46 -25.78
N THR A 609 3.18 -1.76 -25.27
CA THR A 609 3.94 -0.90 -24.35
C THR A 609 5.36 -0.67 -24.86
N VAL A 610 5.76 0.59 -24.94
CA VAL A 610 7.14 1.01 -25.23
C VAL A 610 7.57 2.08 -24.22
N ASP A 611 8.55 1.75 -23.40
CA ASP A 611 9.20 2.67 -22.47
C ASP A 611 10.65 2.90 -22.86
N LEU A 612 10.96 4.13 -23.26
CA LEU A 612 12.27 4.62 -23.68
C LEU A 612 12.73 5.79 -22.80
N SER A 613 12.08 5.97 -21.63
CA SER A 613 12.36 7.07 -20.73
C SER A 613 13.84 7.09 -20.34
N GLY A 614 14.49 8.26 -20.28
CA GLY A 614 15.91 8.37 -19.93
C GLY A 614 16.91 7.92 -21.01
N CYS A 615 16.47 7.48 -22.21
CA CYS A 615 17.36 7.25 -23.35
C CYS A 615 17.91 8.58 -23.90
N SER A 616 18.87 9.17 -23.18
CA SER A 616 19.32 10.56 -23.35
C SER A 616 20.05 10.86 -24.66
N HIS A 617 20.44 9.85 -25.44
CA HIS A 617 21.03 10.02 -26.79
C HIS A 617 20.09 9.57 -27.92
N LEU A 618 18.90 9.07 -27.60
CA LEU A 618 17.95 8.58 -28.60
C LEU A 618 17.37 9.76 -29.39
N SER A 619 17.67 9.80 -30.68
CA SER A 619 17.23 10.87 -31.58
C SER A 619 16.33 10.38 -32.73
N GLU A 620 16.32 9.07 -33.02
CA GLU A 620 15.62 8.51 -34.19
C GLU A 620 14.91 7.19 -33.85
N ILE A 621 13.65 7.07 -34.29
CA ILE A 621 12.88 5.82 -34.27
C ILE A 621 12.40 5.52 -35.70
N ARG A 622 12.77 4.34 -36.22
CA ARG A 622 12.43 3.95 -37.60
C ARG A 622 10.98 3.52 -37.73
N LYS A 623 10.29 4.06 -38.75
CA LYS A 623 8.92 3.70 -39.10
C LYS A 623 8.85 2.34 -39.82
N THR A 624 7.76 1.62 -39.64
CA THR A 624 7.42 0.40 -40.42
C THR A 624 6.16 0.64 -41.26
N GLN A 625 5.89 -0.25 -42.22
CA GLN A 625 4.73 -0.13 -43.12
C GLN A 625 3.39 -0.50 -42.47
N LYS A 626 3.38 -1.06 -41.25
CA LYS A 626 2.16 -1.53 -40.56
C LYS A 626 1.74 -0.56 -39.45
N GLN A 627 0.43 -0.51 -39.20
CA GLN A 627 -0.14 0.24 -38.08
C GLN A 627 0.07 -0.53 -36.76
N TYR A 628 0.28 0.20 -35.67
CA TYR A 628 0.52 -0.36 -34.34
C TYR A 628 -0.76 -0.31 -33.49
N GLU A 629 -0.88 -1.26 -32.57
CA GLU A 629 -1.91 -1.27 -31.52
C GLU A 629 -1.34 -0.77 -30.18
N LEU A 630 -0.40 0.18 -30.23
CA LEU A 630 0.29 0.71 -29.06
C LEU A 630 -0.70 1.40 -28.10
N LYS A 631 -0.61 1.10 -26.81
CA LYS A 631 -1.39 1.70 -25.72
C LYS A 631 -0.60 2.75 -24.94
N LEU A 632 0.71 2.54 -24.70
CA LEU A 632 1.58 3.51 -24.03
C LEU A 632 2.91 3.70 -24.74
N LEU A 633 3.29 4.97 -24.77
CA LEU A 633 4.57 5.44 -25.25
C LEU A 633 5.18 6.40 -24.22
N ASP A 634 6.31 6.01 -23.62
CA ASP A 634 7.13 6.91 -22.80
C ASP A 634 8.45 7.20 -23.52
N LEU A 635 8.69 8.46 -23.86
CA LEU A 635 9.95 8.96 -24.45
C LEU A 635 10.60 10.01 -23.55
N SER A 636 10.24 10.07 -22.26
CA SER A 636 10.70 11.11 -21.35
C SER A 636 12.22 11.24 -21.37
N ARG A 637 12.75 12.47 -21.34
CA ARG A 637 14.19 12.77 -21.31
C ARG A 637 14.97 12.19 -22.52
N THR A 638 14.34 12.10 -23.70
CA THR A 638 15.01 11.76 -24.98
C THR A 638 15.34 13.00 -25.81
N LEU A 639 16.13 12.83 -26.88
CA LEU A 639 16.49 13.90 -27.84
C LEU A 639 15.63 13.91 -29.10
N ILE A 640 14.45 13.28 -29.06
CA ILE A 640 13.55 13.22 -30.21
C ILE A 640 13.01 14.62 -30.52
N GLU A 641 13.30 15.11 -31.73
CA GLU A 641 12.90 16.46 -32.14
C GLU A 641 11.55 16.48 -32.89
N LYS A 642 11.32 15.51 -33.78
CA LYS A 642 10.19 15.51 -34.73
C LYS A 642 9.22 14.35 -34.48
N LEU A 643 8.16 14.62 -33.72
CA LEU A 643 7.13 13.63 -33.39
C LEU A 643 6.27 13.20 -34.58
N GLU A 644 6.05 14.06 -35.59
CA GLU A 644 5.29 13.70 -36.82
C GLU A 644 5.85 12.49 -37.56
N LYS A 645 7.16 12.24 -37.41
CA LYS A 645 7.85 11.12 -38.03
C LYS A 645 7.74 9.83 -37.22
N LEU A 646 7.17 9.88 -36.01
CA LEU A 646 7.08 8.71 -35.15
C LEU A 646 6.05 7.71 -35.70
N PRO A 647 6.40 6.42 -35.75
CA PRO A 647 5.49 5.37 -36.19
C PRO A 647 4.24 5.20 -35.31
N PHE A 648 4.29 5.69 -34.07
CA PHE A 648 3.47 5.19 -32.97
C PHE A 648 2.19 5.99 -32.70
N LEU A 649 1.99 7.14 -33.35
CA LEU A 649 0.81 7.97 -33.14
C LEU A 649 -0.42 7.31 -33.82
N THR A 650 -1.08 6.42 -33.08
CA THR A 650 -2.20 5.59 -33.55
C THR A 650 -3.42 5.70 -32.64
N ARG A 651 -4.60 5.34 -33.15
CA ARG A 651 -5.88 5.43 -32.44
C ARG A 651 -5.96 4.58 -31.17
N SER A 652 -5.07 3.59 -31.04
CA SER A 652 -4.97 2.72 -29.86
C SER A 652 -4.30 3.37 -28.65
N LEU A 653 -3.57 4.49 -28.83
CA LEU A 653 -2.81 5.10 -27.74
C LEU A 653 -3.71 5.66 -26.65
N CYS A 654 -3.42 5.26 -25.41
CA CYS A 654 -4.06 5.74 -24.18
C CYS A 654 -3.15 6.67 -23.38
N SER A 655 -1.83 6.49 -23.43
CA SER A 655 -0.88 7.32 -22.68
C SER A 655 0.34 7.72 -23.51
N ILE A 656 0.63 9.02 -23.53
CA ILE A 656 1.84 9.60 -24.14
C ILE A 656 2.58 10.40 -23.06
N ILE A 657 3.79 9.98 -22.73
CA ILE A 657 4.64 10.62 -21.72
C ILE A 657 5.93 11.09 -22.40
N LEU A 658 6.15 12.41 -22.39
CA LEU A 658 7.25 13.13 -23.04
C LEU A 658 7.91 14.10 -22.06
N ASN A 659 7.94 13.73 -20.78
CA ASN A 659 8.45 14.59 -19.72
C ASN A 659 9.95 14.88 -19.97
N GLY A 660 10.35 16.15 -19.92
CA GLY A 660 11.76 16.54 -20.09
C GLY A 660 12.31 16.36 -21.50
N CYS A 661 11.46 16.19 -22.53
CA CYS A 661 11.89 16.17 -23.93
C CYS A 661 12.20 17.58 -24.44
N GLU A 662 13.37 18.10 -24.09
CA GLU A 662 13.73 19.51 -24.32
C GLU A 662 13.86 19.90 -25.80
N LYS A 663 14.02 18.95 -26.73
CA LYS A 663 14.17 19.24 -28.16
C LYS A 663 12.86 19.39 -28.91
N ILE A 664 11.73 19.01 -28.31
CA ILE A 664 10.42 19.14 -28.94
C ILE A 664 10.03 20.62 -28.95
N THR A 665 9.83 21.17 -30.14
CA THR A 665 9.37 22.56 -30.33
C THR A 665 7.88 22.66 -30.61
N GLN A 666 7.29 21.62 -31.22
CA GLN A 666 5.89 21.55 -31.61
C GLN A 666 5.37 20.12 -31.48
N PHE A 667 4.11 19.97 -31.07
CA PHE A 667 3.43 18.67 -31.04
C PHE A 667 2.56 18.49 -32.31
N PRO A 668 2.57 17.30 -32.94
CA PRO A 668 1.83 17.02 -34.17
C PRO A 668 0.32 17.00 -33.95
N SER A 669 -0.46 16.98 -35.03
CA SER A 669 -1.92 16.83 -34.95
C SER A 669 -2.31 15.63 -34.07
N THR A 670 -3.15 15.89 -33.07
CA THR A 670 -3.70 14.88 -32.16
C THR A 670 -4.88 14.11 -32.75
N SER A 671 -5.26 14.38 -34.01
CA SER A 671 -6.37 13.71 -34.69
C SER A 671 -6.23 12.18 -34.78
N ALA A 672 -5.00 11.66 -34.70
CA ALA A 672 -4.74 10.22 -34.77
C ALA A 672 -4.89 9.48 -33.43
N VAL A 673 -5.03 10.18 -32.29
CA VAL A 673 -4.97 9.61 -30.92
C VAL A 673 -6.25 9.86 -30.11
N GLU A 674 -7.41 9.59 -30.69
CA GLU A 674 -8.75 9.86 -30.09
C GLU A 674 -9.03 9.17 -28.73
N LYS A 675 -8.31 8.07 -28.41
CA LYS A 675 -8.47 7.30 -27.15
C LYS A 675 -7.52 7.75 -26.04
N LEU A 676 -6.80 8.87 -26.24
CA LEU A 676 -5.79 9.34 -25.30
C LEU A 676 -6.43 9.74 -23.96
N GLU A 677 -5.94 9.15 -22.87
CA GLU A 677 -6.33 9.47 -21.49
C GLU A 677 -5.29 10.36 -20.80
N ILE A 678 -4.00 10.19 -21.12
CA ILE A 678 -2.89 10.92 -20.50
C ILE A 678 -1.99 11.52 -21.58
N LEU A 679 -1.79 12.84 -21.51
CA LEU A 679 -0.77 13.56 -22.27
C LEU A 679 0.11 14.34 -21.30
N ASP A 680 1.36 13.89 -21.13
CA ASP A 680 2.37 14.59 -20.34
C ASP A 680 3.51 15.09 -21.23
N LEU A 681 3.62 16.41 -21.35
CA LEU A 681 4.68 17.16 -22.04
C LEU A 681 5.46 18.05 -21.06
N SER A 682 5.35 17.79 -19.76
CA SER A 682 5.96 18.64 -18.75
C SER A 682 7.48 18.69 -18.89
N ASN A 683 8.08 19.85 -18.64
CA ASN A 683 9.50 20.12 -18.84
C ASN A 683 9.98 19.97 -20.30
N ALA A 684 9.10 19.90 -21.30
CA ALA A 684 9.46 20.12 -22.70
C ALA A 684 9.73 21.61 -22.93
N LYS A 685 10.88 22.10 -22.42
CA LYS A 685 11.21 23.53 -22.28
C LYS A 685 11.23 24.35 -23.57
N ASN A 686 11.23 23.73 -24.75
CA ASN A 686 11.20 24.41 -26.03
C ASN A 686 9.88 24.26 -26.78
N LEU A 687 8.88 23.56 -26.21
CA LEU A 687 7.54 23.47 -26.78
C LEU A 687 6.88 24.85 -26.71
N VAL A 688 6.53 25.40 -27.87
CA VAL A 688 5.95 26.77 -27.99
C VAL A 688 4.48 26.75 -28.41
N GLU A 689 4.04 25.76 -29.18
CA GLU A 689 2.66 25.67 -29.67
C GLU A 689 2.25 24.25 -30.06
N PHE A 690 0.94 24.07 -30.28
CA PHE A 690 0.34 22.89 -30.91
C PHE A 690 -0.14 23.26 -32.32
N VAL A 691 -0.15 22.29 -33.23
CA VAL A 691 -0.79 22.44 -34.55
C VAL A 691 -2.31 22.50 -34.42
N ASP A 692 -2.88 21.75 -33.47
CA ASP A 692 -4.31 21.70 -33.21
C ASP A 692 -4.84 23.03 -32.67
N GLN A 693 -5.99 23.48 -33.17
CA GLN A 693 -6.70 24.63 -32.62
C GLN A 693 -7.66 24.23 -31.49
N SER A 694 -8.04 22.95 -31.41
CA SER A 694 -8.99 22.40 -30.43
C SER A 694 -8.65 20.94 -30.13
N PHE A 695 -8.88 20.52 -28.88
CA PHE A 695 -8.79 19.13 -28.42
C PHE A 695 -10.17 18.47 -28.26
N SER A 696 -11.24 19.04 -28.81
CA SER A 696 -12.61 18.52 -28.67
C SER A 696 -12.82 17.05 -29.12
N HIS A 697 -11.91 16.46 -29.89
CA HIS A 697 -11.94 15.03 -30.26
C HIS A 697 -11.33 14.10 -29.21
N LEU A 698 -10.54 14.61 -28.26
CA LEU A 698 -9.87 13.83 -27.21
C LEU A 698 -10.80 13.58 -26.00
N MET A 699 -12.01 13.06 -26.27
CA MET A 699 -13.09 12.92 -25.26
C MET A 699 -12.74 11.99 -24.09
N HIS A 700 -11.68 11.18 -24.21
CA HIS A 700 -11.18 10.29 -23.17
C HIS A 700 -10.10 10.94 -22.29
N LEU A 701 -9.63 12.14 -22.62
CA LEU A 701 -8.50 12.77 -21.94
C LEU A 701 -8.84 13.09 -20.49
N ARG A 702 -8.01 12.61 -19.56
CA ARG A 702 -8.14 12.77 -18.10
C ARG A 702 -7.05 13.63 -17.51
N VAL A 703 -5.84 13.57 -18.07
CA VAL A 703 -4.69 14.34 -17.60
C VAL A 703 -4.02 15.04 -18.77
N LEU A 704 -3.91 16.37 -18.66
CA LEU A 704 -3.10 17.20 -19.55
C LEU A 704 -2.05 17.96 -18.73
N ASN A 705 -0.78 17.60 -18.91
CA ASN A 705 0.33 18.23 -18.21
C ASN A 705 1.29 18.90 -19.20
N LEU A 706 1.31 20.22 -19.19
CA LEU A 706 2.20 21.08 -20.00
C LEU A 706 3.14 21.91 -19.12
N SER A 707 3.30 21.56 -17.84
CA SER A 707 4.08 22.33 -16.87
C SER A 707 5.51 22.57 -17.35
N ASN A 708 6.09 23.75 -17.09
CA ASN A 708 7.44 24.16 -17.44
C ASN A 708 7.73 24.11 -18.96
N THR A 709 6.72 24.36 -19.79
CA THR A 709 6.88 24.56 -21.24
C THR A 709 6.94 26.06 -21.60
N LYS A 710 7.28 26.38 -22.84
CA LYS A 710 7.26 27.77 -23.36
C LYS A 710 5.98 28.06 -24.15
N ILE A 711 4.93 27.29 -23.88
CA ILE A 711 3.70 27.38 -24.66
C ILE A 711 3.06 28.76 -24.50
N GLU A 712 2.73 29.40 -25.62
CA GLU A 712 2.11 30.73 -25.61
C GLU A 712 0.59 30.64 -25.52
N LYS A 713 0.00 29.62 -26.15
CA LYS A 713 -1.43 29.31 -26.16
C LYS A 713 -1.66 27.81 -26.09
N VAL A 714 -2.62 27.40 -25.29
CA VAL A 714 -3.12 26.02 -25.26
C VAL A 714 -4.32 25.92 -26.23
N PRO A 715 -4.48 24.82 -26.99
CA PRO A 715 -5.67 24.58 -27.81
C PRO A 715 -6.97 24.62 -26.99
N SER A 716 -8.10 24.93 -27.64
CA SER A 716 -9.39 24.91 -26.95
C SER A 716 -9.65 23.54 -26.29
N LEU A 717 -10.03 23.56 -25.01
CA LEU A 717 -10.36 22.37 -24.22
C LEU A 717 -11.87 22.16 -24.10
N SER A 718 -12.67 22.95 -24.85
CA SER A 718 -14.12 22.90 -24.80
C SER A 718 -14.64 21.49 -25.10
N GLY A 719 -15.56 21.01 -24.26
CA GLY A 719 -16.22 19.71 -24.42
C GLY A 719 -15.45 18.50 -23.89
N LEU A 720 -14.24 18.69 -23.31
CA LEU A 720 -13.48 17.61 -22.67
C LEU A 720 -14.05 17.23 -21.29
N GLY A 721 -15.25 16.66 -21.29
CA GLY A 721 -16.01 16.33 -20.07
C GLY A 721 -15.34 15.31 -19.13
N ASN A 722 -14.29 14.60 -19.58
CA ASN A 722 -13.54 13.63 -18.77
C ASN A 722 -12.22 14.17 -18.19
N LEU A 723 -11.85 15.43 -18.48
CA LEU A 723 -10.59 15.98 -18.01
C LEU A 723 -10.63 16.23 -16.49
N CYS A 724 -9.74 15.56 -15.76
CA CYS A 724 -9.63 15.65 -14.30
C CYS A 724 -8.50 16.58 -13.86
N GLN A 725 -7.39 16.64 -14.62
CA GLN A 725 -6.20 17.41 -14.24
C GLN A 725 -5.69 18.24 -15.41
N LEU A 726 -5.57 19.55 -15.16
CA LEU A 726 -4.91 20.50 -16.06
C LEU A 726 -3.74 21.14 -15.32
N LEU A 727 -2.53 20.78 -15.73
CA LEU A 727 -1.28 21.20 -15.11
C LEU A 727 -0.48 22.05 -16.10
N LEU A 728 -0.38 23.34 -15.82
CA LEU A 728 0.27 24.37 -16.63
C LEU A 728 1.32 25.13 -15.79
N ALA A 729 1.77 24.57 -14.67
CA ALA A 729 2.67 25.23 -13.75
C ALA A 729 3.98 25.62 -14.44
N GLY A 730 4.45 26.87 -14.27
CA GLY A 730 5.71 27.35 -14.82
C GLY A 730 5.70 27.63 -16.33
N CYS A 731 4.54 27.69 -16.99
CA CYS A 731 4.43 28.12 -18.38
C CYS A 731 4.67 29.63 -18.51
N LEU A 732 5.94 30.04 -18.57
CA LEU A 732 6.34 31.44 -18.44
C LEU A 732 5.80 32.36 -19.55
N ASN A 733 5.54 31.82 -20.74
CA ASN A 733 5.08 32.56 -21.93
C ASN A 733 3.55 32.48 -22.15
N LEU A 734 2.84 31.69 -21.34
CA LEU A 734 1.40 31.51 -21.47
C LEU A 734 0.69 32.81 -21.10
N PHE A 735 0.20 33.54 -22.10
CA PHE A 735 -0.41 34.86 -21.89
C PHE A 735 -1.93 34.83 -21.75
N GLN A 736 -2.56 33.73 -22.19
CA GLN A 736 -4.00 33.50 -22.12
C GLN A 736 -4.30 31.99 -21.92
N LEU A 737 -5.29 31.67 -21.07
CA LEU A 737 -5.81 30.31 -20.91
C LEU A 737 -6.76 29.91 -22.05
N PRO A 738 -6.88 28.61 -22.38
CA PRO A 738 -7.80 28.13 -23.41
C PRO A 738 -9.27 28.32 -23.01
N ASN A 739 -10.19 28.20 -23.98
CA ASN A 739 -11.60 27.97 -23.65
C ASN A 739 -11.70 26.61 -22.91
N MET A 740 -12.38 26.61 -21.76
CA MET A 740 -12.53 25.48 -20.85
C MET A 740 -14.00 25.16 -20.56
N ASP A 741 -14.89 25.51 -21.49
CA ASP A 741 -16.33 25.27 -21.34
C ASP A 741 -16.63 23.77 -21.36
N GLY A 742 -17.46 23.31 -20.42
CA GLY A 742 -17.82 21.90 -20.32
C GLY A 742 -16.79 20.98 -19.63
N LEU A 743 -15.74 21.52 -18.99
CA LEU A 743 -14.82 20.73 -18.14
C LEU A 743 -15.45 20.37 -16.77
N GLY A 744 -16.56 19.63 -16.78
CA GLY A 744 -17.36 19.35 -15.58
C GLY A 744 -16.68 18.46 -14.52
N LYS A 745 -15.63 17.70 -14.90
CA LYS A 745 -14.92 16.76 -14.02
C LYS A 745 -13.55 17.24 -13.53
N ILE A 746 -13.18 18.50 -13.80
CA ILE A 746 -11.86 19.00 -13.41
C ILE A 746 -11.71 19.02 -11.87
N GLU A 747 -10.64 18.43 -11.36
CA GLU A 747 -10.33 18.32 -9.92
C GLU A 747 -9.13 19.20 -9.54
N ILE A 748 -8.12 19.25 -10.42
CA ILE A 748 -6.86 19.97 -10.21
C ILE A 748 -6.61 20.92 -11.37
N LEU A 749 -6.46 22.20 -11.03
CA LEU A 749 -6.00 23.25 -11.92
C LEU A 749 -4.76 23.92 -11.31
N ASP A 750 -3.59 23.67 -11.90
CA ASP A 750 -2.36 24.34 -11.51
C ASP A 750 -1.87 25.21 -12.67
N ILE A 751 -1.91 26.53 -12.48
CA ILE A 751 -1.34 27.52 -13.42
C ILE A 751 -0.30 28.40 -12.69
N SER A 752 0.30 27.87 -11.62
CA SER A 752 1.28 28.60 -10.83
C SER A 752 2.50 28.98 -11.65
N GLY A 753 3.08 30.15 -11.42
CA GLY A 753 4.26 30.62 -12.13
C GLY A 753 4.03 31.00 -13.61
N CYS A 754 2.79 31.01 -14.11
CA CYS A 754 2.44 31.55 -15.43
C CYS A 754 2.56 33.09 -15.44
N LYS A 755 3.78 33.60 -15.51
CA LYS A 755 4.07 35.04 -15.35
C LYS A 755 3.56 35.91 -16.49
N ALA A 756 3.43 35.41 -17.71
CA ALA A 756 2.87 36.18 -18.83
C ALA A 756 1.34 36.29 -18.81
N LEU A 757 0.66 35.51 -17.95
CA LEU A 757 -0.79 35.41 -17.96
C LEU A 757 -1.43 36.74 -17.54
N THR A 758 -2.25 37.30 -18.43
CA THR A 758 -2.85 38.63 -18.24
C THR A 758 -4.27 38.60 -17.70
N GLY A 759 -4.98 37.49 -17.89
CA GLY A 759 -6.35 37.29 -17.41
C GLY A 759 -6.74 35.81 -17.38
N ILE A 760 -7.85 35.52 -16.69
CA ILE A 760 -8.42 34.17 -16.53
C ILE A 760 -9.86 34.20 -17.05
N PRO A 761 -10.32 33.22 -17.85
CA PRO A 761 -11.69 33.13 -18.32
C PRO A 761 -12.59 32.68 -17.16
N THR A 762 -12.97 33.61 -16.29
CA THR A 762 -13.77 33.34 -15.09
C THR A 762 -15.17 32.79 -15.40
N GLN A 763 -15.70 33.06 -16.61
CA GLN A 763 -16.97 32.47 -17.08
C GLN A 763 -16.89 30.95 -17.21
N SER A 764 -15.77 30.39 -17.72
CA SER A 764 -15.61 28.93 -17.83
C SER A 764 -15.49 28.24 -16.47
N PHE A 765 -15.14 28.99 -15.42
CA PHE A 765 -15.00 28.43 -14.06
C PHE A 765 -16.37 28.12 -13.43
N GLU A 766 -17.47 28.60 -14.00
CA GLU A 766 -18.83 28.20 -13.58
C GLU A 766 -19.08 26.70 -13.76
N PHE A 767 -18.37 26.03 -14.67
CA PHE A 767 -18.49 24.60 -14.91
C PHE A 767 -17.66 23.74 -13.93
N PHE A 768 -16.78 24.34 -13.12
CA PHE A 768 -15.78 23.64 -12.31
C PHE A 768 -16.33 23.17 -10.95
N SER A 769 -17.49 22.51 -10.97
CA SER A 769 -18.20 22.06 -9.76
C SER A 769 -17.42 21.05 -8.89
N ARG A 770 -16.47 20.32 -9.49
CA ARG A 770 -15.63 19.31 -8.82
C ARG A 770 -14.23 19.78 -8.45
N LEU A 771 -13.86 21.03 -8.76
CA LEU A 771 -12.51 21.55 -8.55
C LEU A 771 -12.15 21.61 -7.07
N GLN A 772 -10.90 21.26 -6.76
CA GLN A 772 -10.43 21.01 -5.39
C GLN A 772 -9.12 21.68 -5.12
N GLN A 773 -8.25 21.67 -6.10
CA GLN A 773 -6.96 22.30 -6.01
C GLN A 773 -6.88 23.35 -7.10
N LEU A 774 -6.77 24.59 -6.66
CA LEU A 774 -6.55 25.74 -7.51
C LEU A 774 -5.25 26.41 -7.08
N ASN A 775 -4.22 26.29 -7.91
CA ASN A 775 -2.94 26.95 -7.67
C ASN A 775 -2.71 28.03 -8.73
N LEU A 776 -2.83 29.29 -8.30
CA LEU A 776 -2.59 30.50 -9.10
C LEU A 776 -1.30 31.20 -8.67
N SER A 777 -0.51 30.60 -7.77
CA SER A 777 0.62 31.30 -7.16
C SER A 777 1.61 31.84 -8.19
N ARG A 778 2.23 32.99 -7.91
CA ARG A 778 3.26 33.62 -8.76
C ARG A 778 2.78 33.99 -10.18
N THR A 779 1.47 34.22 -10.37
CA THR A 779 0.89 34.77 -11.60
C THR A 779 0.76 36.30 -11.50
N SER A 780 1.90 36.97 -11.44
CA SER A 780 1.99 38.39 -11.04
C SER A 780 1.42 39.41 -12.03
N ASN A 781 1.16 39.03 -13.29
CA ASN A 781 0.66 39.93 -14.34
C ASN A 781 -0.85 39.86 -14.58
N LEU A 782 -1.59 39.09 -13.76
CA LEU A 782 -3.05 39.06 -13.84
C LEU A 782 -3.60 40.47 -13.59
N LYS A 783 -4.25 41.06 -14.59
CA LYS A 783 -4.92 42.35 -14.42
C LYS A 783 -6.37 42.10 -14.03
N ASP A 784 -6.89 42.96 -13.14
CA ASP A 784 -8.32 42.96 -12.78
C ASP A 784 -8.83 41.60 -12.29
N PHE A 785 -8.00 40.85 -11.56
CA PHE A 785 -8.36 39.53 -11.05
C PHE A 785 -9.41 39.65 -9.93
N ASP A 786 -10.66 39.37 -10.30
CA ASP A 786 -11.80 39.23 -9.40
C ASP A 786 -11.91 37.78 -8.91
N THR A 787 -11.98 37.60 -7.60
CA THR A 787 -12.10 36.30 -6.95
C THR A 787 -13.56 35.89 -6.70
N SER A 788 -14.54 36.64 -7.21
CA SER A 788 -15.96 36.38 -7.05
C SER A 788 -16.42 35.00 -7.53
N PHE A 789 -15.75 34.42 -8.54
CA PHE A 789 -16.06 33.06 -9.03
C PHE A 789 -15.81 31.96 -7.98
N LEU A 790 -14.93 32.19 -6.99
CA LEU A 790 -14.65 31.23 -5.92
C LEU A 790 -15.91 30.92 -5.08
N LYS A 791 -16.89 31.83 -5.05
CA LYS A 791 -18.17 31.62 -4.34
C LYS A 791 -18.95 30.42 -4.87
N ASN A 792 -18.75 30.07 -6.14
CA ASN A 792 -19.46 28.98 -6.82
C ASN A 792 -18.71 27.63 -6.69
N MET A 793 -17.47 27.64 -6.18
CA MET A 793 -16.60 26.45 -6.09
C MET A 793 -16.79 25.71 -4.75
N THR A 794 -17.87 24.95 -4.64
CA THR A 794 -18.24 24.25 -3.39
C THR A 794 -17.36 23.06 -3.02
N SER A 795 -16.61 22.49 -3.97
CA SER A 795 -15.71 21.34 -3.74
C SER A 795 -14.25 21.74 -3.43
N LEU A 796 -13.95 23.04 -3.38
CA LEU A 796 -12.59 23.56 -3.32
C LEU A 796 -11.93 23.29 -1.95
N GLN A 797 -10.72 22.73 -1.96
CA GLN A 797 -9.99 22.33 -0.74
C GLN A 797 -8.70 23.10 -0.54
N ILE A 798 -7.96 23.31 -1.63
CA ILE A 798 -6.65 23.96 -1.65
C ILE A 798 -6.71 25.12 -2.62
N VAL A 799 -6.40 26.32 -2.12
CA VAL A 799 -6.28 27.52 -2.94
C VAL A 799 -4.97 28.20 -2.61
N ASN A 800 -4.10 28.36 -3.61
CA ASN A 800 -2.87 29.12 -3.47
C ASN A 800 -2.89 30.33 -4.39
N LEU A 801 -3.04 31.52 -3.81
CA LEU A 801 -3.06 32.81 -4.52
C LEU A 801 -1.80 33.65 -4.24
N SER A 802 -0.75 33.05 -3.68
CA SER A 802 0.45 33.80 -3.28
C SER A 802 1.10 34.52 -4.47
N GLY A 803 1.35 35.82 -4.36
CA GLY A 803 1.93 36.60 -5.47
C GLY A 803 0.98 36.92 -6.64
N VAL A 804 -0.34 36.83 -6.43
CA VAL A 804 -1.38 37.32 -7.36
C VAL A 804 -1.79 38.75 -7.00
N PRO A 805 -1.88 39.69 -7.96
CA PRO A 805 -2.40 41.04 -7.72
C PRO A 805 -3.95 41.05 -7.63
N ILE A 806 -4.49 40.86 -6.42
CA ILE A 806 -5.95 40.77 -6.16
C ILE A 806 -6.54 42.18 -5.93
N LYS A 807 -7.63 42.54 -6.65
CA LYS A 807 -8.29 43.85 -6.50
C LYS A 807 -9.50 43.85 -5.54
N ALA A 808 -10.19 42.72 -5.38
CA ALA A 808 -11.34 42.58 -4.48
C ALA A 808 -11.47 41.13 -3.98
N TYR A 809 -11.90 40.95 -2.73
CA TYR A 809 -12.11 39.65 -2.08
C TYR A 809 -13.61 39.40 -1.86
N PRO A 810 -14.15 38.20 -2.10
CA PRO A 810 -15.55 37.91 -1.87
C PRO A 810 -15.85 37.82 -0.37
N PRO A 811 -17.02 38.31 0.07
CA PRO A 811 -17.65 37.81 1.29
C PRO A 811 -18.09 36.36 1.01
N THR A 812 -17.94 35.46 1.97
CA THR A 812 -18.39 34.05 1.98
C THR A 812 -17.66 33.04 1.07
N ALA A 813 -16.63 32.39 1.62
CA ALA A 813 -16.27 31.00 1.29
C ALA A 813 -16.36 30.20 2.60
N LYS A 814 -17.37 29.33 2.74
CA LYS A 814 -17.74 28.72 4.04
C LYS A 814 -17.03 27.41 4.40
N HIS A 815 -16.30 26.78 3.50
CA HIS A 815 -15.69 25.47 3.78
C HIS A 815 -14.41 25.30 2.95
N LEU A 816 -13.25 25.49 3.58
CA LEU A 816 -11.93 25.32 2.96
C LEU A 816 -11.05 24.52 3.91
N SER A 817 -10.76 23.26 3.62
CA SER A 817 -9.85 22.43 4.42
C SER A 817 -8.66 21.97 3.56
N VAL A 818 -7.46 22.41 3.91
CA VAL A 818 -6.21 22.07 3.21
C VAL A 818 -5.51 20.90 3.89
N SER A 819 -4.90 20.04 3.07
CA SER A 819 -3.83 19.11 3.48
C SER A 819 -2.70 19.13 2.45
N GLN A 820 -1.47 19.07 2.99
CA GLN A 820 -0.16 18.95 2.33
C GLN A 820 0.52 20.26 1.88
N LEU A 821 1.39 20.76 2.75
CA LEU A 821 2.76 21.24 2.47
C LEU A 821 3.48 21.32 3.84
N LEU A 822 4.31 20.33 4.17
CA LEU A 822 5.29 20.47 5.26
C LEU A 822 6.62 20.89 4.62
N PRO A 823 7.30 21.92 5.12
CA PRO A 823 8.66 22.21 4.71
C PRO A 823 9.58 21.06 5.13
N SER A 824 10.40 20.62 4.19
CA SER A 824 11.54 19.75 4.41
C SER A 824 12.52 20.42 5.38
N THR A 825 12.50 20.03 6.65
CA THR A 825 13.59 20.31 7.60
C THR A 825 13.98 19.01 8.31
N SER A 826 15.27 18.80 8.46
CA SER A 826 15.90 17.56 8.91
C SER A 826 15.89 17.45 10.43
N SER A 827 14.87 16.80 11.01
CA SER A 827 14.92 16.24 12.37
C SER A 827 13.72 15.28 12.60
N VAL A 828 13.89 14.03 12.20
CA VAL A 828 12.85 12.99 12.24
C VAL A 828 12.94 12.25 13.58
N SER A 829 12.17 12.65 14.59
CA SER A 829 11.58 11.73 15.60
C SER A 829 10.60 12.37 16.59
N SER A 830 10.69 13.67 16.93
CA SER A 830 9.75 14.31 17.89
C SER A 830 8.44 14.81 17.27
N GLN A 831 8.39 15.01 15.95
CA GLN A 831 7.27 15.68 15.27
C GLN A 831 6.03 14.80 15.00
N VAL A 832 6.10 13.48 15.21
CA VAL A 832 5.01 12.55 14.82
C VAL A 832 3.75 12.73 15.70
N SER A 833 3.91 13.02 16.98
CA SER A 833 2.82 13.30 17.94
C SER A 833 2.16 14.65 17.64
N THR A 834 2.96 15.66 17.33
CA THR A 834 2.51 17.02 17.01
C THR A 834 1.77 17.10 15.68
N LEU A 835 2.25 16.36 14.67
CA LEU A 835 1.55 16.17 13.40
C LEU A 835 0.17 15.53 13.62
N LYS A 836 0.05 14.55 14.51
CA LYS A 836 -1.25 13.94 14.85
C LYS A 836 -2.22 14.93 15.51
N LEU A 837 -1.74 15.88 16.32
CA LEU A 837 -2.56 16.89 17.00
C LEU A 837 -3.01 18.00 16.03
N PHE A 838 -2.12 18.50 15.19
CA PHE A 838 -2.44 19.41 14.09
C PHE A 838 -3.43 18.79 13.08
N LEU A 839 -3.22 17.51 12.73
CA LEU A 839 -4.14 16.72 11.90
C LEU A 839 -5.48 16.41 12.59
N LYS A 840 -5.64 16.70 13.89
CA LYS A 840 -6.90 16.51 14.64
C LYS A 840 -7.82 17.75 14.56
N MET A 841 -7.27 18.95 14.35
CA MET A 841 -8.03 20.23 14.34
C MET A 841 -8.62 20.61 12.96
N ARG A 842 -8.93 19.63 12.10
CA ARG A 842 -9.33 19.76 10.68
C ARG A 842 -10.65 20.49 10.43
N ARG A 843 -10.74 21.80 10.64
CA ARG A 843 -11.92 22.53 10.16
C ARG A 843 -11.71 23.68 9.20
N GLN A 844 -10.58 24.40 9.18
CA GLN A 844 -10.25 25.36 8.11
C GLN A 844 -8.80 25.86 8.27
N ILE A 845 -7.88 25.57 7.32
CA ILE A 845 -6.47 26.07 7.36
C ILE A 845 -6.30 27.15 6.28
N PHE A 846 -5.76 28.31 6.67
CA PHE A 846 -5.51 29.44 5.78
C PHE A 846 -4.02 29.80 5.76
N GLU A 847 -3.36 29.70 4.59
CA GLU A 847 -1.93 29.96 4.42
C GLU A 847 -1.69 31.32 3.77
N ILE A 848 -0.87 32.16 4.41
CA ILE A 848 -0.52 33.50 3.96
C ILE A 848 1.00 33.56 3.77
N HIS A 849 1.42 33.78 2.53
CA HIS A 849 2.83 33.93 2.17
C HIS A 849 3.11 35.33 1.62
N ARG A 850 4.21 35.96 2.09
CA ARG A 850 4.84 37.14 1.45
C ARG A 850 3.88 38.31 1.21
N PHE A 851 3.17 38.72 2.27
CA PHE A 851 2.18 39.80 2.23
C PHE A 851 2.79 41.15 2.67
N HIS A 852 2.62 42.19 1.84
CA HIS A 852 3.24 43.51 2.05
C HIS A 852 2.32 44.56 2.71
N SER A 853 1.00 44.36 2.76
CA SER A 853 0.05 45.28 3.45
C SER A 853 -1.27 44.57 3.78
N PHE A 854 -1.72 44.62 5.05
CA PHE A 854 -2.97 43.99 5.52
C PHE A 854 -4.19 44.91 5.29
N PRO A 855 -5.17 44.60 4.41
CA PRO A 855 -6.36 45.43 4.22
C PRO A 855 -7.45 45.14 5.28
N GLU A 856 -8.28 46.13 5.62
CA GLU A 856 -9.35 46.01 6.64
C GLU A 856 -10.35 44.88 6.35
N SER A 857 -10.57 44.52 5.08
CA SER A 857 -11.51 43.47 4.65
C SER A 857 -11.03 42.04 4.90
N PHE A 858 -9.74 41.83 5.19
CA PHE A 858 -9.14 40.52 5.46
C PHE A 858 -9.66 39.90 6.77
N GLY A 859 -10.05 40.76 7.72
CA GLY A 859 -10.58 40.35 9.01
C GLY A 859 -11.78 39.42 8.92
N ASN A 860 -12.62 39.59 7.89
CA ASN A 860 -13.80 38.76 7.70
C ASN A 860 -13.48 37.32 7.25
N ILE A 861 -12.33 37.08 6.61
CA ILE A 861 -11.91 35.73 6.19
C ILE A 861 -11.32 34.97 7.37
N LEU A 862 -10.51 35.64 8.21
CA LEU A 862 -9.88 35.06 9.40
C LEU A 862 -10.90 34.55 10.42
N LYS A 863 -12.10 35.16 10.49
CA LYS A 863 -13.20 34.72 11.37
C LYS A 863 -13.60 33.26 11.17
N PHE A 864 -13.38 32.73 9.98
CA PHE A 864 -13.75 31.36 9.61
C PHE A 864 -12.55 30.39 9.65
N ALA A 865 -11.31 30.89 9.73
CA ALA A 865 -10.12 30.04 9.77
C ALA A 865 -9.91 29.43 11.17
N SER A 866 -9.86 28.09 11.25
CA SER A 866 -9.54 27.39 12.51
C SER A 866 -8.04 27.30 12.74
N CYS A 867 -7.23 27.37 11.68
CA CYS A 867 -5.79 27.42 11.75
C CYS A 867 -5.24 28.41 10.72
N VAL A 868 -4.28 29.25 11.11
CA VAL A 868 -3.69 30.25 10.22
C VAL A 868 -2.17 30.08 10.19
N LEU A 869 -1.59 30.09 8.99
CA LEU A 869 -0.15 29.97 8.77
C LEU A 869 0.38 31.25 8.12
N PHE A 870 1.28 31.93 8.82
CA PHE A 870 2.00 33.12 8.36
C PHE A 870 3.42 32.72 8.00
N ASN A 871 3.81 32.92 6.74
CA ASN A 871 5.14 32.54 6.27
C ASN A 871 5.76 33.65 5.41
N ASP A 872 6.98 34.08 5.74
CA ASP A 872 7.69 35.17 5.06
C ASP A 872 6.88 36.49 5.04
N THR A 873 6.04 36.77 6.06
CA THR A 873 5.26 38.02 6.10
C THR A 873 6.10 39.17 6.66
N GLN A 874 5.99 40.35 6.04
CA GLN A 874 6.81 41.53 6.38
C GLN A 874 5.97 42.72 6.87
N SER A 875 4.65 42.59 6.92
CA SER A 875 3.73 43.71 7.21
C SER A 875 3.37 43.86 8.69
N LEU A 876 3.41 42.78 9.48
CA LEU A 876 2.96 42.77 10.88
C LEU A 876 4.13 42.94 11.84
N SER A 877 3.99 43.85 12.82
CA SER A 877 4.87 43.93 13.98
C SER A 877 4.37 43.08 15.15
N SER A 878 3.05 42.85 15.20
CA SER A 878 2.34 41.95 16.11
C SER A 878 1.15 41.25 15.44
N LEU A 879 0.79 40.05 15.88
CA LEU A 879 -0.46 39.39 15.44
C LEU A 879 -1.72 40.06 16.00
N SER A 880 -1.60 40.86 17.06
CA SER A 880 -2.73 41.64 17.59
C SER A 880 -3.29 42.64 16.57
N GLU A 881 -2.47 43.08 15.60
CA GLU A 881 -2.89 43.96 14.50
C GLU A 881 -3.99 43.34 13.62
N LEU A 882 -4.19 42.01 13.69
CA LEU A 882 -5.26 41.31 12.98
C LEU A 882 -6.65 41.65 13.55
N GLY A 883 -6.73 42.16 14.77
CA GLY A 883 -7.97 42.45 15.49
C GLY A 883 -8.57 41.21 16.15
N ALA A 884 -8.91 41.33 17.45
CA ALA A 884 -9.42 40.21 18.26
C ALA A 884 -10.67 39.56 17.64
N ASP A 885 -11.63 40.36 17.18
CA ASP A 885 -12.86 39.87 16.53
C ASP A 885 -12.62 39.01 15.29
N ASN A 886 -11.54 39.28 14.57
CA ASN A 886 -11.19 38.56 13.35
C ASN A 886 -10.52 37.22 13.63
N THR A 887 -10.00 37.04 14.84
CA THR A 887 -9.25 35.83 15.23
C THR A 887 -10.03 34.92 16.18
N LYS A 888 -11.30 35.24 16.47
CA LYS A 888 -12.18 34.45 17.35
C LYS A 888 -12.32 32.99 16.93
N GLY A 889 -12.25 32.67 15.64
CA GLY A 889 -12.32 31.29 15.13
C GLY A 889 -11.01 30.50 15.23
N MET A 890 -9.88 31.18 15.49
CA MET A 890 -8.54 30.61 15.39
C MET A 890 -8.21 29.75 16.60
N LYS A 891 -7.96 28.46 16.33
CA LYS A 891 -7.49 27.46 17.30
C LYS A 891 -6.02 27.10 17.12
N GLY A 892 -5.48 27.26 15.91
CA GLY A 892 -4.05 27.03 15.61
C GLY A 892 -3.42 28.23 14.92
N CYS A 893 -2.19 28.57 15.28
CA CYS A 893 -1.42 29.61 14.59
C CYS A 893 0.02 29.15 14.37
N TRP A 894 0.51 29.22 13.13
CA TRP A 894 1.91 28.97 12.79
C TRP A 894 2.51 30.24 12.18
N VAL A 895 3.57 30.76 12.77
CA VAL A 895 4.36 31.87 12.24
C VAL A 895 5.78 31.36 11.90
N ASP A 896 6.20 31.54 10.65
CA ASP A 896 7.53 31.14 10.15
C ASP A 896 8.19 32.28 9.34
N ARG A 897 9.47 32.56 9.57
CA ARG A 897 10.29 33.54 8.80
C ARG A 897 9.69 34.96 8.70
N CYS A 898 8.87 35.39 9.66
CA CYS A 898 8.26 36.72 9.68
C CYS A 898 9.20 37.77 10.29
N GLN A 899 10.03 38.37 9.45
CA GLN A 899 11.22 39.14 9.86
C GLN A 899 10.94 40.39 10.72
N ASN A 900 9.76 41.01 10.58
CA ASN A 900 9.43 42.26 11.28
C ASN A 900 8.67 42.07 12.60
N LEU A 901 8.33 40.82 12.94
CA LEU A 901 7.49 40.52 14.10
C LEU A 901 8.33 40.57 15.39
N GLN A 902 8.03 41.54 16.25
CA GLN A 902 8.77 41.78 17.51
C GLN A 902 8.07 41.19 18.72
N THR A 903 6.74 41.13 18.70
CA THR A 903 5.91 40.51 19.74
C THR A 903 4.77 39.73 19.10
N ILE A 904 4.38 38.59 19.66
CA ILE A 904 3.24 37.83 19.14
C ILE A 904 1.93 38.54 19.50
N ILE A 905 1.78 38.84 20.80
CA ILE A 905 0.59 39.50 21.35
C ILE A 905 1.01 40.86 21.90
N HIS A 906 0.43 41.92 21.35
CA HIS A 906 0.52 43.30 21.84
C HIS A 906 -0.86 43.79 22.26
N GLU A 907 -1.06 44.10 23.54
CA GLU A 907 -2.36 44.55 24.06
C GLU A 907 -2.21 45.87 24.82
N GLU A 908 -2.75 46.94 24.23
CA GLU A 908 -2.76 48.29 24.82
C GLU A 908 -4.14 48.68 25.40
N GLU A 909 -5.23 48.03 24.96
CA GLU A 909 -6.62 48.37 25.32
C GLU A 909 -7.33 47.23 26.07
N LYS A 910 -8.21 47.58 27.03
CA LYS A 910 -8.91 46.64 27.93
C LYS A 910 -9.88 45.66 27.25
N GLU A 911 -10.28 45.90 26.00
CA GLU A 911 -11.35 45.16 25.32
C GLU A 911 -10.88 44.21 24.19
N ALA A 912 -9.60 44.27 23.81
CA ALA A 912 -9.03 43.37 22.80
C ALA A 912 -8.59 42.05 23.45
N ARG A 913 -9.18 40.93 23.02
CA ARG A 913 -8.95 39.58 23.56
C ARG A 913 -8.33 38.68 22.48
N PHE A 914 -7.08 38.96 22.10
CA PHE A 914 -6.41 38.13 21.09
C PHE A 914 -5.93 36.81 21.70
N GLY A 915 -6.22 35.68 21.05
CA GLY A 915 -5.70 34.37 21.47
C GLY A 915 -6.50 33.63 22.55
N GLU A 916 -7.70 34.08 22.93
CA GLU A 916 -8.56 33.37 23.90
C GLU A 916 -8.88 31.93 23.48
N ASN A 917 -9.09 31.67 22.18
CA ASN A 917 -9.45 30.36 21.63
C ASN A 917 -8.26 29.55 21.10
N LEU A 918 -7.04 30.08 21.24
CA LEU A 918 -5.85 29.46 20.65
C LEU A 918 -5.44 28.22 21.45
N GLU A 919 -5.45 27.06 20.80
CA GLU A 919 -5.05 25.77 21.36
C GLU A 919 -3.61 25.41 20.98
N ILE A 920 -3.13 25.82 19.79
CA ILE A 920 -1.78 25.52 19.30
C ILE A 920 -1.10 26.77 18.75
N LEU A 921 0.14 27.03 19.19
CA LEU A 921 0.99 28.10 18.70
C LEU A 921 2.36 27.56 18.29
N TRP A 922 2.74 27.75 17.03
CA TRP A 922 4.04 27.40 16.48
C TRP A 922 4.74 28.65 15.97
N ILE A 923 5.97 28.89 16.45
CA ILE A 923 6.76 30.05 16.08
C ILE A 923 8.15 29.57 15.67
N SER A 924 8.53 29.83 14.42
CA SER A 924 9.86 29.47 13.92
C SER A 924 10.56 30.59 13.14
N ASN A 925 11.88 30.64 13.24
CA ASN A 925 12.74 31.52 12.43
C ASN A 925 12.38 33.01 12.53
N LEU A 926 12.15 33.52 13.74
CA LEU A 926 11.84 34.93 13.99
C LEU A 926 13.04 35.65 14.64
N PRO A 927 13.94 36.28 13.84
CA PRO A 927 15.20 36.84 14.37
C PRO A 927 15.01 38.13 15.20
N HIS A 928 13.83 38.75 15.14
CA HIS A 928 13.51 39.99 15.84
C HIS A 928 12.50 39.82 16.98
N LEU A 929 12.03 38.60 17.26
CA LEU A 929 11.08 38.35 18.34
C LEU A 929 11.75 38.56 19.71
N GLU A 930 11.26 39.50 20.51
CA GLU A 930 11.81 39.86 21.83
C GLU A 930 11.01 39.23 22.98
N THR A 931 9.68 39.17 22.84
CA THR A 931 8.74 38.59 23.82
C THR A 931 7.53 37.97 23.12
N ILE A 932 6.85 37.02 23.75
CA ILE A 932 5.57 36.49 23.26
C ILE A 932 4.41 37.45 23.59
N TYR A 933 4.46 38.11 24.75
CA TYR A 933 3.41 39.00 25.23
C TYR A 933 3.98 40.33 25.69
N LYS A 934 3.32 41.42 25.28
CA LYS A 934 3.63 42.80 25.71
C LYS A 934 2.32 43.55 25.96
N GLY A 935 2.03 43.88 27.22
CA GLY A 935 0.79 44.55 27.65
C GLY A 935 0.83 45.05 29.10
N ASN A 936 -0.23 45.74 29.55
CA ASN A 936 -0.30 46.36 30.88
C ASN A 936 -0.55 45.32 31.99
N LEU A 937 0.48 45.04 32.80
CA LEU A 937 0.44 44.08 33.90
C LEU A 937 -0.61 44.38 34.98
N GLN A 938 -1.12 45.61 35.09
CA GLN A 938 -2.21 45.93 36.04
C GLN A 938 -3.56 45.32 35.64
N VAL A 939 -3.77 44.99 34.36
CA VAL A 939 -5.00 44.35 33.85
C VAL A 939 -5.02 42.85 34.18
N LEU A 940 -3.85 42.22 34.31
CA LEU A 940 -3.71 40.80 34.66
C LEU A 940 -4.05 40.49 36.15
N ASN A 941 -4.28 41.52 36.97
CA ASN A 941 -4.77 41.35 38.34
C ASN A 941 -6.30 41.15 38.41
N ASP A 942 -7.01 41.25 37.28
CA ASP A 942 -8.42 40.85 37.18
C ASP A 942 -8.52 39.31 37.04
N PRO A 943 -9.16 38.59 37.98
CA PRO A 943 -9.31 37.14 37.92
C PRO A 943 -10.03 36.63 36.65
N GLN A 944 -10.79 37.50 35.97
CA GLN A 944 -11.51 37.17 34.73
C GLN A 944 -10.63 37.28 33.47
N TYR A 945 -9.43 37.86 33.57
CA TYR A 945 -8.56 38.14 32.43
C TYR A 945 -7.42 37.11 32.36
N LYS A 946 -7.56 36.11 31.48
CA LYS A 946 -6.57 35.04 31.26
C LYS A 946 -6.16 34.96 29.78
N VAL A 947 -4.97 35.45 29.47
CA VAL A 947 -4.38 35.38 28.12
C VAL A 947 -3.85 33.97 27.84
N LEU A 948 -4.07 33.44 26.62
CA LEU A 948 -3.65 32.08 26.20
C LEU A 948 -4.19 30.95 27.10
N GLN A 949 -5.33 31.14 27.76
CA GLN A 949 -5.89 30.16 28.70
C GLN A 949 -6.13 28.78 28.07
N ASN A 950 -6.51 28.72 26.79
CA ASN A 950 -6.82 27.47 26.09
C ASN A 950 -5.60 26.82 25.41
N LEU A 951 -4.41 27.41 25.55
CA LEU A 951 -3.21 26.92 24.87
C LEU A 951 -2.80 25.55 25.43
N LYS A 952 -2.75 24.55 24.54
CA LYS A 952 -2.34 23.17 24.83
C LYS A 952 -0.95 22.86 24.30
N CYS A 953 -0.54 23.48 23.19
CA CYS A 953 0.77 23.22 22.60
C CYS A 953 1.49 24.51 22.20
N LEU A 954 2.75 24.64 22.63
CA LEU A 954 3.63 25.75 22.26
C LEU A 954 4.95 25.20 21.70
N PHE A 955 5.29 25.66 20.49
CA PHE A 955 6.55 25.34 19.81
C PHE A 955 7.29 26.62 19.46
N LEU A 956 8.55 26.70 19.90
CA LEU A 956 9.46 27.80 19.62
C LEU A 956 10.74 27.24 18.99
N ASP A 957 11.10 27.74 17.81
CA ASP A 957 12.28 27.28 17.08
C ASP A 957 13.03 28.47 16.46
N CYS A 958 14.34 28.56 16.64
CA CYS A 958 15.19 29.59 16.03
C CYS A 958 14.69 31.04 16.29
N CYS A 959 14.48 31.39 17.56
CA CYS A 959 14.09 32.74 18.01
C CYS A 959 15.20 33.38 18.89
N PRO A 960 16.31 33.85 18.29
CA PRO A 960 17.56 34.14 19.01
C PRO A 960 17.52 35.38 19.92
N LYS A 961 16.51 36.25 19.81
CA LYS A 961 16.35 37.44 20.65
C LYS A 961 15.38 37.26 21.82
N LEU A 962 14.67 36.14 21.88
CA LEU A 962 13.68 35.88 22.92
C LEU A 962 14.39 35.69 24.27
N THR A 963 14.02 36.47 25.29
CA THR A 963 14.70 36.45 26.60
C THR A 963 13.91 35.74 27.69
N ASN A 964 12.58 35.84 27.65
CA ASN A 964 11.62 35.15 28.51
C ASN A 964 10.37 34.76 27.70
N ILE A 965 9.58 33.80 28.20
CA ILE A 965 8.37 33.30 27.51
C ILE A 965 7.12 33.69 28.30
N PHE A 966 7.04 33.30 29.58
CA PHE A 966 5.89 33.57 30.44
C PHE A 966 6.30 34.24 31.76
N THR A 967 5.43 35.10 32.29
CA THR A 967 5.51 35.66 33.65
C THR A 967 4.43 35.03 34.55
N SER A 968 4.51 35.21 35.89
CA SER A 968 3.52 34.72 36.89
C SER A 968 2.07 34.81 36.45
N SER A 969 1.76 35.99 35.90
CA SER A 969 0.42 36.44 35.57
C SER A 969 -0.09 35.89 34.23
N LEU A 970 0.76 35.20 33.46
CA LEU A 970 0.49 34.70 32.11
C LEU A 970 0.64 33.18 32.01
N LEU A 971 0.51 32.45 33.13
CA LEU A 971 0.75 31.01 33.16
C LEU A 971 -0.32 30.24 32.34
N PRO A 972 0.07 29.46 31.29
CA PRO A 972 -0.89 28.70 30.47
C PRO A 972 -1.29 27.40 31.18
N GLU A 973 -2.27 27.47 32.09
CA GLU A 973 -2.72 26.34 32.94
C GLU A 973 -3.10 25.06 32.16
N ASN A 974 -3.50 25.19 30.89
CA ASN A 974 -3.92 24.07 30.03
C ASN A 974 -2.81 23.48 29.15
N LEU A 975 -1.56 23.94 29.28
CA LEU A 975 -0.47 23.52 28.41
C LEU A 975 -0.14 22.02 28.61
N GLU A 976 -0.16 21.26 27.51
CA GLU A 976 0.11 19.83 27.44
C GLU A 976 1.50 19.51 26.88
N VAL A 977 1.96 20.32 25.90
CA VAL A 977 3.23 20.13 25.19
C VAL A 977 3.98 21.46 25.07
N LEU A 978 5.26 21.47 25.45
CA LEU A 978 6.17 22.60 25.29
C LEU A 978 7.49 22.14 24.64
N GLU A 979 7.81 22.68 23.46
CA GLU A 979 9.10 22.48 22.80
C GLU A 979 9.79 23.81 22.47
N ILE A 980 11.07 23.94 22.81
CA ILE A 980 11.87 25.15 22.60
C ILE A 980 13.25 24.76 22.08
N HIS A 981 13.57 25.19 20.86
CA HIS A 981 14.82 24.87 20.15
C HIS A 981 15.53 26.16 19.68
N PHE A 982 16.87 26.19 19.75
CA PHE A 982 17.72 27.24 19.16
C PHE A 982 17.30 28.69 19.53
N CYS A 983 16.98 28.93 20.80
CA CYS A 983 16.62 30.26 21.32
C CYS A 983 17.75 30.80 22.22
N ASP A 984 18.78 31.37 21.58
CA ASP A 984 20.09 31.62 22.18
C ASP A 984 20.09 32.49 23.44
N LYS A 985 19.27 33.55 23.48
CA LYS A 985 19.20 34.52 24.60
C LYS A 985 18.17 34.18 25.67
N LEU A 986 17.50 33.04 25.57
CA LEU A 986 16.45 32.67 26.50
C LEU A 986 17.06 32.36 27.87
N GLN A 987 16.78 33.18 28.88
CA GLN A 987 17.35 33.02 30.23
C GLN A 987 16.45 32.23 31.16
N THR A 988 15.13 32.41 31.05
CA THR A 988 14.11 31.73 31.86
C THR A 988 12.88 31.41 31.02
N VAL A 989 12.29 30.22 31.22
CA VAL A 989 11.01 29.86 30.57
C VAL A 989 9.83 30.51 31.30
N PHE A 990 9.80 30.39 32.62
CA PHE A 990 8.80 30.99 33.51
C PHE A 990 9.47 31.93 34.51
N GLU A 991 9.13 33.22 34.48
CA GLU A 991 9.69 34.25 35.35
C GLU A 991 8.79 34.47 36.60
N HIS A 992 9.31 34.21 37.81
CA HIS A 992 8.59 34.37 39.08
C HIS A 992 9.50 34.70 40.27
N GLU A 993 8.99 35.44 41.26
CA GLU A 993 9.69 35.72 42.53
C GLU A 993 9.80 34.48 43.45
N LYS A 994 8.90 33.50 43.27
CA LYS A 994 8.81 32.22 44.01
C LYS A 994 8.46 31.03 43.10
N PRO A 995 9.44 30.36 42.48
CA PRO A 995 9.20 29.30 41.49
C PRO A 995 8.44 28.07 42.03
N THR A 996 8.54 27.80 43.32
CA THR A 996 7.91 26.65 44.00
C THR A 996 6.39 26.72 44.09
N GLU A 997 5.78 27.89 43.88
CA GLU A 997 4.33 28.10 43.94
C GLU A 997 3.65 27.92 42.56
N LEU A 998 4.42 27.83 41.45
CA LEU A 998 3.89 27.67 40.09
C LEU A 998 3.84 26.20 39.66
N SER A 999 2.67 25.73 39.21
CA SER A 999 2.48 24.34 38.78
C SER A 999 1.67 24.22 37.49
N LEU A 1000 2.23 23.55 36.49
CA LEU A 1000 1.55 23.16 35.24
C LEU A 1000 1.09 21.71 35.30
N LYS A 1001 -0.12 21.51 35.81
CA LYS A 1001 -0.69 20.17 36.09
C LYS A 1001 -1.05 19.36 34.84
N LYS A 1002 -1.10 19.96 33.66
CA LYS A 1002 -1.45 19.27 32.41
C LYS A 1002 -0.27 19.04 31.48
N LEU A 1003 0.95 19.48 31.84
CA LEU A 1003 2.10 19.36 30.96
C LEU A 1003 2.63 17.92 30.98
N HIS A 1004 2.48 17.21 29.85
CA HIS A 1004 2.92 15.81 29.72
C HIS A 1004 4.25 15.69 28.96
N SER A 1005 4.61 16.67 28.12
CA SER A 1005 5.84 16.64 27.32
C SER A 1005 6.58 17.98 27.35
N LEU A 1006 7.86 17.94 27.72
CA LEU A 1006 8.78 19.08 27.75
C LEU A 1006 10.07 18.75 26.99
N HIS A 1007 10.40 19.57 25.98
CA HIS A 1007 11.59 19.42 25.17
C HIS A 1007 12.37 20.73 25.03
N LEU A 1008 13.62 20.75 25.48
CA LEU A 1008 14.52 21.89 25.41
C LEU A 1008 15.79 21.48 24.67
N PHE A 1009 16.17 22.18 23.60
CA PHE A 1009 17.32 21.84 22.77
C PHE A 1009 18.12 23.08 22.36
N GLU A 1010 19.42 23.08 22.59
CA GLU A 1010 20.33 24.19 22.20
C GLU A 1010 19.87 25.56 22.73
N LEU A 1011 19.84 25.67 24.07
CA LEU A 1011 19.48 26.89 24.81
C LEU A 1011 20.67 27.35 25.68
N PRO A 1012 21.68 28.03 25.10
CA PRO A 1012 22.96 28.29 25.75
C PRO A 1012 22.89 29.20 26.99
N GLU A 1013 21.97 30.16 27.04
CA GLU A 1013 21.82 31.10 28.17
C GLU A 1013 20.77 30.68 29.22
N LEU A 1014 20.07 29.55 29.03
CA LEU A 1014 18.98 29.14 29.91
C LEU A 1014 19.51 28.77 31.29
N LYS A 1015 19.07 29.49 32.34
CA LYS A 1015 19.52 29.29 33.73
C LYS A 1015 18.58 28.42 34.56
N SER A 1016 17.27 28.59 34.35
CA SER A 1016 16.21 27.91 35.10
C SER A 1016 14.92 27.83 34.28
N ILE A 1017 14.12 26.79 34.51
CA ILE A 1017 12.79 26.65 33.88
C ILE A 1017 11.73 27.42 34.68
N GLY A 1018 11.74 27.31 36.01
CA GLY A 1018 10.93 28.18 36.90
C GLY A 1018 9.49 27.71 37.20
N CYS A 1019 9.17 26.42 37.05
CA CYS A 1019 7.83 25.87 37.28
C CYS A 1019 7.88 24.37 37.67
N VAL A 1020 6.77 23.84 38.20
CA VAL A 1020 6.62 22.44 38.63
C VAL A 1020 5.69 21.66 37.68
N PHE A 1021 6.07 20.44 37.30
CA PHE A 1021 5.37 19.63 36.28
C PHE A 1021 4.91 18.26 36.83
N PRO A 1022 3.83 18.18 37.63
CA PRO A 1022 3.46 16.94 38.32
C PRO A 1022 2.99 15.80 37.41
N SER A 1023 2.50 16.09 36.19
CA SER A 1023 1.96 15.11 35.24
C SER A 1023 2.87 14.83 34.05
N LEU A 1024 4.17 15.13 34.19
CA LEU A 1024 5.15 15.01 33.11
C LEU A 1024 5.45 13.54 32.78
N LYS A 1025 5.28 13.18 31.51
CA LYS A 1025 5.58 11.84 30.97
C LYS A 1025 6.89 11.78 30.19
N CYS A 1026 7.22 12.86 29.47
CA CYS A 1026 8.39 12.94 28.60
C CYS A 1026 9.18 14.22 28.89
N LEU A 1027 10.43 14.05 29.32
CA LEU A 1027 11.39 15.14 29.57
C LEU A 1027 12.63 14.94 28.71
N LYS A 1028 12.92 15.91 27.84
CA LYS A 1028 14.13 15.95 27.01
C LYS A 1028 14.82 17.31 27.13
N VAL A 1029 16.06 17.34 27.61
CA VAL A 1029 16.85 18.56 27.74
C VAL A 1029 18.24 18.31 27.20
N GLU A 1030 18.62 18.96 26.09
CA GLU A 1030 19.91 18.72 25.45
C GLU A 1030 20.59 20.04 25.10
N GLN A 1031 21.91 20.11 25.28
CA GLN A 1031 22.73 21.30 24.94
C GLN A 1031 22.24 22.59 25.64
N CYS A 1032 21.99 22.51 26.95
CA CYS A 1032 21.60 23.65 27.79
C CYS A 1032 22.67 23.86 28.90
N PRO A 1033 23.88 24.35 28.55
CA PRO A 1033 25.05 24.35 29.44
C PRO A 1033 24.90 25.20 30.71
N MET A 1034 24.09 26.26 30.67
CA MET A 1034 23.88 27.16 31.81
C MET A 1034 22.77 26.70 32.77
N LEU A 1035 22.02 25.66 32.42
CA LEU A 1035 20.87 25.20 33.19
C LEU A 1035 21.34 24.56 34.50
N SER A 1036 20.94 25.13 35.62
CA SER A 1036 21.38 24.69 36.95
C SER A 1036 20.41 23.72 37.62
N GLU A 1037 19.11 23.87 37.35
CA GLU A 1037 18.02 23.05 37.88
C GLU A 1037 16.90 22.90 36.84
N ILE A 1038 16.28 21.72 36.79
CA ILE A 1038 15.09 21.46 35.97
C ILE A 1038 13.81 21.69 36.79
N CYS A 1039 13.75 21.14 38.00
CA CYS A 1039 12.67 21.33 38.96
C CYS A 1039 13.20 21.88 40.30
N PRO A 1040 12.43 22.74 41.01
CA PRO A 1040 12.82 23.25 42.32
C PRO A 1040 12.98 22.14 43.39
N PRO A 1041 13.89 22.26 44.38
CA PRO A 1041 14.24 21.17 45.32
C PRO A 1041 13.15 20.69 46.30
N SER A 1042 11.99 21.33 46.37
CA SER A 1042 10.94 21.08 47.38
C SER A 1042 9.65 20.47 46.80
N THR A 1043 9.71 19.86 45.62
CA THR A 1043 8.52 19.43 44.85
C THR A 1043 8.43 17.92 44.72
N GLN A 1044 7.23 17.34 44.80
CA GLN A 1044 7.01 15.93 44.48
C GLN A 1044 7.42 15.66 43.02
N PRO A 1045 8.27 14.66 42.74
CA PRO A 1045 8.67 14.32 41.38
C PRO A 1045 7.49 13.75 40.55
N PRO A 1046 7.53 13.85 39.21
CA PRO A 1046 6.48 13.32 38.34
C PRO A 1046 6.51 11.79 38.32
N VAL A 1047 5.58 11.15 39.02
CA VAL A 1047 5.57 9.68 39.21
C VAL A 1047 5.29 8.92 37.90
N ASP A 1048 4.56 9.54 36.97
CA ASP A 1048 4.15 8.97 35.68
C ASP A 1048 5.20 9.19 34.55
N LEU A 1049 6.45 9.48 34.90
CA LEU A 1049 7.50 9.76 33.92
C LEU A 1049 7.90 8.50 33.15
N GLU A 1050 7.71 8.51 31.82
CA GLU A 1050 7.99 7.41 30.89
C GLU A 1050 9.39 7.54 30.23
N VAL A 1051 9.78 8.78 29.90
CA VAL A 1051 11.04 9.10 29.18
C VAL A 1051 11.78 10.26 29.85
N LEU A 1052 13.05 10.02 30.20
CA LEU A 1052 14.00 11.04 30.69
C LEU A 1052 15.28 11.03 29.85
N LYS A 1053 15.54 12.12 29.13
CA LYS A 1053 16.78 12.32 28.37
C LYS A 1053 17.39 13.68 28.71
N VAL A 1054 18.58 13.68 29.29
CA VAL A 1054 19.33 14.90 29.58
C VAL A 1054 20.75 14.78 29.03
N LYS A 1055 21.16 15.72 28.19
CA LYS A 1055 22.47 15.68 27.54
C LYS A 1055 23.16 17.04 27.52
N SER A 1056 24.47 17.10 27.76
CA SER A 1056 25.29 18.31 27.57
C SER A 1056 24.74 19.53 28.33
N CYS A 1057 24.51 19.36 29.64
CA CYS A 1057 24.02 20.41 30.54
C CYS A 1057 25.03 20.59 31.68
N ASP A 1058 26.04 21.44 31.45
CA ASP A 1058 27.26 21.49 32.25
C ASP A 1058 27.04 21.91 33.71
N LYS A 1059 26.12 22.84 33.98
CA LYS A 1059 25.84 23.36 35.32
C LYS A 1059 24.73 22.63 36.07
N LEU A 1060 24.13 21.59 35.48
CA LEU A 1060 22.97 20.93 36.06
C LEU A 1060 23.37 20.13 37.30
N VAL A 1061 22.88 20.54 38.48
CA VAL A 1061 23.22 19.89 39.76
C VAL A 1061 22.23 18.77 40.10
N THR A 1062 20.94 19.02 39.93
CA THR A 1062 19.85 18.08 40.25
C THR A 1062 18.76 18.06 39.18
N VAL A 1063 18.17 16.89 38.92
CA VAL A 1063 17.00 16.77 38.02
C VAL A 1063 15.69 17.04 38.77
N PHE A 1064 15.38 16.27 39.82
CA PHE A 1064 14.10 16.33 40.55
C PHE A 1064 14.20 16.67 42.05
N GLY A 1065 15.30 17.28 42.53
CA GLY A 1065 15.46 17.64 43.94
C GLY A 1065 15.98 16.52 44.85
N ASP A 1066 15.73 16.65 46.16
CA ASP A 1066 16.38 15.89 47.26
C ASP A 1066 16.45 14.36 47.03
N ASN A 1067 17.55 13.75 47.48
CA ASN A 1067 17.86 12.30 47.41
C ASN A 1067 16.98 11.43 48.33
N SER A 1068 15.66 11.62 48.28
CA SER A 1068 14.69 10.79 48.97
C SER A 1068 14.57 9.43 48.24
N LEU A 1069 14.97 8.35 48.93
CA LEU A 1069 14.77 6.96 48.48
C LEU A 1069 13.28 6.56 48.39
N GLU A 1070 12.35 7.42 48.80
CA GLU A 1070 10.91 7.15 48.78
C GLU A 1070 10.30 7.31 47.38
N HIS A 1071 10.92 8.07 46.48
CA HIS A 1071 10.38 8.33 45.14
C HIS A 1071 10.76 7.23 44.15
N LYS A 1072 9.77 6.46 43.66
CA LYS A 1072 9.96 5.38 42.68
C LYS A 1072 9.27 5.71 41.36
N PHE A 1073 10.03 5.69 40.26
CA PHE A 1073 9.52 5.91 38.91
C PHE A 1073 9.19 4.56 38.24
N HIS A 1074 7.95 4.10 38.40
CA HIS A 1074 7.50 2.79 37.90
C HIS A 1074 7.28 2.76 36.38
N GLU A 1075 6.91 3.88 35.77
CA GLU A 1075 6.60 3.95 34.34
C GLU A 1075 7.84 4.25 33.46
N LEU A 1076 8.98 4.58 34.07
CA LEU A 1076 10.17 4.99 33.34
C LEU A 1076 10.80 3.81 32.58
N HIS A 1077 10.70 3.84 31.25
CA HIS A 1077 11.26 2.81 30.38
C HIS A 1077 12.47 3.30 29.56
N SER A 1078 12.73 4.62 29.52
CA SER A 1078 13.86 5.21 28.79
C SER A 1078 14.57 6.27 29.62
N LEU A 1079 15.83 5.99 30.00
CA LEU A 1079 16.71 6.90 30.73
C LEU A 1079 18.03 7.10 29.98
N HIS A 1080 18.37 8.35 29.68
CA HIS A 1080 19.61 8.70 29.01
C HIS A 1080 20.20 9.99 29.61
N LEU A 1081 21.29 9.85 30.36
CA LEU A 1081 22.01 10.96 30.99
C LEU A 1081 23.45 10.99 30.48
N CYS A 1082 23.83 12.00 29.71
CA CYS A 1082 25.17 12.08 29.11
C CYS A 1082 25.76 13.49 29.20
N GLU A 1083 27.06 13.62 29.49
CA GLU A 1083 27.79 14.91 29.55
C GLU A 1083 27.16 15.87 30.58
N LEU A 1084 27.08 15.44 31.84
CA LEU A 1084 26.50 16.20 32.97
C LEU A 1084 27.51 16.24 34.15
N PRO A 1085 28.61 17.01 34.04
CA PRO A 1085 29.74 16.93 34.97
C PRO A 1085 29.38 17.29 36.42
N GLU A 1086 28.43 18.21 36.62
CA GLU A 1086 28.01 18.72 37.92
C GLU A 1086 26.86 17.94 38.58
N LEU A 1087 26.27 16.97 37.86
CA LEU A 1087 25.08 16.25 38.33
C LEU A 1087 25.42 15.36 39.53
N ASN A 1088 24.76 15.59 40.67
CA ASN A 1088 24.96 14.85 41.91
C ASN A 1088 23.70 14.11 42.43
N SER A 1089 22.52 14.41 41.90
CA SER A 1089 21.25 13.75 42.25
C SER A 1089 20.30 13.70 41.04
N ILE A 1090 19.61 12.57 40.89
CA ILE A 1090 18.47 12.45 39.95
C ILE A 1090 17.12 12.57 40.71
N GLY A 1091 17.07 12.35 42.03
CA GLY A 1091 15.87 12.55 42.85
C GLY A 1091 14.88 11.36 42.91
N GLY A 1092 15.36 10.11 42.76
CA GLY A 1092 14.54 8.91 42.97
C GLY A 1092 15.14 7.60 42.47
N VAL A 1093 14.38 6.50 42.58
CA VAL A 1093 14.75 5.12 42.22
C VAL A 1093 13.97 4.64 40.99
N PHE A 1094 14.58 3.82 40.12
CA PHE A 1094 14.04 3.44 38.81
C PHE A 1094 13.82 1.92 38.68
N PRO A 1095 12.79 1.34 39.31
CA PRO A 1095 12.60 -0.11 39.41
C PRO A 1095 12.32 -0.83 38.08
N SER A 1096 11.77 -0.16 37.06
CA SER A 1096 11.30 -0.78 35.80
C SER A 1096 12.29 -0.71 34.63
N LEU A 1097 13.50 -0.18 34.86
CA LEU A 1097 14.38 0.31 33.80
C LEU A 1097 15.39 -0.75 33.28
N LYS A 1098 15.13 -1.37 32.13
CA LYS A 1098 15.94 -2.49 31.61
C LYS A 1098 17.33 -2.10 31.08
N SER A 1099 17.51 -0.89 30.56
CA SER A 1099 18.76 -0.47 29.87
C SER A 1099 19.03 1.05 29.92
N PRO A 1100 19.50 1.60 31.04
CA PRO A 1100 19.91 3.02 31.08
C PRO A 1100 21.13 3.31 30.19
N LYS A 1101 21.22 4.54 29.68
CA LYS A 1101 22.43 5.07 29.02
C LYS A 1101 23.06 6.18 29.87
N PHE A 1102 24.32 5.98 30.28
CA PHE A 1102 25.10 6.93 31.07
C PHE A 1102 26.46 7.22 30.43
N GLY A 1103 26.92 8.47 30.50
CA GLY A 1103 28.29 8.83 30.14
C GLY A 1103 28.66 10.24 30.62
N GLY A 1104 29.82 10.45 31.23
CA GLY A 1104 30.27 11.81 31.58
C GLY A 1104 29.53 12.50 32.74
N CYS A 1105 28.97 11.75 33.71
CA CYS A 1105 28.35 12.29 34.94
C CYS A 1105 29.27 12.07 36.16
N SER A 1106 30.28 12.92 36.35
CA SER A 1106 31.40 12.62 37.27
C SER A 1106 31.07 12.71 38.77
N LYS A 1107 30.07 13.51 39.15
CA LYS A 1107 29.68 13.76 40.56
C LYS A 1107 28.51 12.91 41.05
N LEU A 1108 27.96 12.03 40.20
CA LEU A 1108 26.84 11.16 40.57
C LEU A 1108 27.33 10.04 41.51
N PRO A 1109 26.72 9.81 42.69
CA PRO A 1109 27.15 8.78 43.62
C PRO A 1109 27.20 7.38 42.98
N LYS A 1110 28.25 6.62 43.27
CA LYS A 1110 28.44 5.26 42.75
C LYS A 1110 27.33 4.30 43.18
N ASP A 1111 26.74 4.51 44.35
CA ASP A 1111 25.65 3.68 44.88
C ASP A 1111 24.36 3.85 44.05
N THR A 1112 24.08 5.07 43.56
CA THR A 1112 22.99 5.36 42.62
C THR A 1112 23.18 4.66 41.26
N LEU A 1113 24.43 4.39 40.87
CA LEU A 1113 24.77 3.63 39.65
C LEU A 1113 24.73 2.11 39.87
N LEU A 1114 24.96 1.62 41.09
CA LEU A 1114 24.96 0.20 41.46
C LEU A 1114 23.54 -0.39 41.54
N ASP A 1115 22.55 0.37 42.05
CA ASP A 1115 21.14 -0.04 42.05
C ASP A 1115 20.57 -0.22 40.63
N LEU A 1116 21.11 0.50 39.64
CA LEU A 1116 20.74 0.39 38.23
C LEU A 1116 21.48 -0.72 37.48
N ALA A 1117 22.62 -1.17 37.98
CA ALA A 1117 23.42 -2.24 37.37
C ALA A 1117 22.88 -3.65 37.69
N PHE A 1118 22.10 -3.81 38.76
CA PHE A 1118 21.55 -5.10 39.20
C PHE A 1118 20.52 -5.72 38.22
N LEU A 1119 20.05 -4.97 37.21
CA LEU A 1119 19.15 -5.48 36.17
C LEU A 1119 19.86 -6.20 35.01
N ARG A 1120 21.20 -6.28 35.00
CA ARG A 1120 21.96 -7.05 33.99
C ARG A 1120 22.08 -8.55 34.27
N SER A 1121 21.70 -9.03 35.45
CA SER A 1121 21.95 -10.44 35.85
C SER A 1121 20.76 -11.39 35.78
N CYS A 1122 19.59 -10.98 35.26
CA CYS A 1122 18.41 -11.84 35.12
C CYS A 1122 17.91 -11.94 33.67
N SER A 1123 18.73 -12.50 32.78
CA SER A 1123 18.27 -13.21 31.57
C SER A 1123 19.49 -13.84 30.87
N SER A 1124 19.84 -15.06 31.26
CA SER A 1124 20.66 -15.99 30.48
C SER A 1124 19.75 -16.93 29.70
#